data_AF-A0A9P1DTT3-F1
#
_entry.id   AF-A0A9P1DTT3-F1
#
_cell.length_a   1.000
_cell.length_b   1.000
_cell.length_c   1.000
_cell.angle_alpha   90.00
_cell.angle_beta   90.00
_cell.angle_gamma   90.00
#
_symmetry.space_group_name_H-M   'P 1'
#
loop_
_entity.id
_entity.type
_entity.pdbx_description
1 polymer ?
#
loop_
_entity_poly.entity_id
_entity_poly.type
_entity_poly.pdbx_seq_one_letter_code
_entity_poly.pdbx_strand_id
1 'polypeptide(L)'
;MAMWTAWLLLLPLVAGECKSCQTKGFYMLQHKHVHHVHKAIVKKKTGDTVVDKYGSLKVVGNQVTDESGAPVRLRGMSLFWSQWKPQFWTKGTTEWLQKDWGVTLIRAAMAVESGGYLTNEEAELKKVKTVVDAAIDVGIYVIIDWHDHNAEKHEKEATKFFREMAKEYGEFPNVIFEIYNEPIAQDWSQTIKPYHERIVKVIRKYSSNLIVLGTRTWSQDVDEAAQDPVQGENLAYTIHFYANTHMQELRDKVTKAVQSVAVFATEWGTCDADGDGTLNFQEAKIWLNFFKELNISDANWAVSDKQEACSALLPGASGEGGWKDCELTESGHFLRAMLRGEEMPTNLPTPCPALTTPPPGQCSDSTDDCSETMCCNELGAKCFQKNEYWASCKTSCTAGIDPADPPEYATPWTCKVLSGETGTEATTSSTSGSTSTTSASTTPGQCSDAADDCSETKCCNEVGAKCFQKNEYWASCKTSCTAGIDPADPPEYATPWTCKVLSGETGTEARGCPTDYKFNLCYCVTCANLCRGYHFVDFRIDFDNFCVYDTRAMFRFQKNEYWASCKTSCTAGIDPADPPEYATPWTCKALACAQRRDWDRGYHFVDFRIDFDNFCVYDTRAMFRFQKNEYWASCKTSCTAGIDPADPPEYATPWTCKVLSGETGTEATTSSTSGSTSTTSAPTTTASIETSTTSVVKKHGFLKVVGNQVTDESGAPVRLRGMSLFWSQWKPQFWTKGTTEWLQKDWGVTLIRAAMAVEKGGYLTNEEAELKKVKTVVDAAIDVGIYVIIDWHDHNAEKHEKEATKFFREMAKEYGEFPNVIFEIYNEPIAQDWNQTIKPYHERIVKVIRKYSSNLIVLGTRTWSQDVDEAAQDPVQGENLAYTIHFYANTHMQELRDKVTKAVQSVAVFATEWGTCDADGDGTLNFQEAKIWFPGFLSCWLAFDGFWLNFFKELNISDANWAVSDKQEACSALLPGASGEGGWKDCELTESGHFLRAMLRGEEMPTNLPTPCPALTTPPPGQCSDSTDDCSETMCCNELGAKCFQKNEYWASCKTSCTPGIDPADPPEHATPWTCKAIGMWVADMSDGPGHCQIVGNYFHFNPGAGWKDIQSVDISKTPQSNPMWVVTAVKA
;
A
#
# COMPACT_ATOMS: atom_id res chain seq x y z
N MET A 1 -6.70 -58.34 23.62
CA MET A 1 -7.29 -58.08 24.96
C MET A 1 -6.28 -57.19 25.68
N ALA A 2 -6.45 -55.87 25.81
CA ALA A 2 -7.52 -55.13 26.52
C ALA A 2 -7.34 -55.17 28.06
N MET A 3 -7.46 -54.08 28.83
CA MET A 3 -7.61 -52.64 28.50
C MET A 3 -7.41 -51.80 29.80
N TRP A 4 -6.77 -50.62 29.72
CA TRP A 4 -6.86 -49.48 30.69
C TRP A 4 -6.26 -49.74 32.11
N THR A 5 -5.90 -48.77 32.98
CA THR A 5 -5.95 -47.29 32.96
C THR A 5 -4.77 -46.64 33.75
N ALA A 6 -4.56 -45.33 33.51
CA ALA A 6 -3.59 -44.36 34.08
C ALA A 6 -3.18 -44.40 35.58
N TRP A 7 -2.03 -43.78 35.92
CA TRP A 7 -1.92 -42.51 36.70
C TRP A 7 -0.47 -41.93 36.72
N LEU A 8 -0.28 -40.78 37.39
CA LEU A 8 0.85 -39.81 37.25
C LEU A 8 2.01 -39.92 38.29
N LEU A 9 3.06 -39.10 38.06
CA LEU A 9 4.17 -38.66 38.95
C LEU A 9 5.48 -39.49 39.06
N LEU A 10 6.61 -38.86 38.68
CA LEU A 10 7.81 -38.65 39.53
C LEU A 10 8.85 -37.72 38.86
N LEU A 11 9.68 -37.03 39.67
CA LEU A 11 10.78 -36.10 39.31
C LEU A 11 12.06 -36.50 40.13
N PRO A 12 13.17 -35.74 40.16
CA PRO A 12 14.11 -35.48 39.07
C PRO A 12 15.60 -35.75 39.44
N LEU A 13 16.47 -35.89 38.44
CA LEU A 13 17.95 -35.95 38.56
C LEU A 13 18.59 -35.46 37.24
N VAL A 14 19.74 -34.77 37.18
CA VAL A 14 20.52 -34.01 38.17
C VAL A 14 21.40 -32.97 37.42
N ALA A 15 21.98 -31.95 38.09
CA ALA A 15 22.88 -30.97 37.47
C ALA A 15 24.36 -31.14 37.89
N GLY A 16 25.30 -30.72 37.04
CA GLY A 16 26.74 -30.71 37.33
C GLY A 16 27.50 -29.66 36.52
N GLU A 17 28.26 -28.80 37.19
CA GLU A 17 28.98 -27.68 36.59
C GLU A 17 30.34 -28.09 35.99
N CYS A 18 30.86 -27.27 35.07
CA CYS A 18 32.30 -26.97 35.05
C CYS A 18 32.56 -25.55 34.53
N LYS A 19 33.55 -24.86 35.12
CA LYS A 19 33.95 -23.48 34.77
C LYS A 19 35.41 -23.42 34.33
N SER A 20 35.69 -22.40 33.52
CA SER A 20 37.02 -21.92 33.10
C SER A 20 37.81 -22.78 32.09
N CYS A 21 38.15 -22.14 30.97
CA CYS A 21 39.55 -21.90 30.60
C CYS A 21 39.63 -20.62 29.74
N GLN A 22 40.79 -19.96 29.66
CA GLN A 22 40.94 -18.65 29.02
C GLN A 22 41.42 -18.73 27.56
N THR A 23 40.94 -17.77 26.76
CA THR A 23 41.54 -17.21 25.53
C THR A 23 42.67 -17.98 24.82
N LYS A 24 42.43 -18.37 23.55
CA LYS A 24 43.28 -17.94 22.42
C LYS A 24 42.66 -18.25 21.04
N GLY A 25 42.48 -17.18 20.26
CA GLY A 25 42.52 -17.17 18.79
C GLY A 25 41.59 -18.08 17.99
N PHE A 26 40.55 -17.50 17.41
CA PHE A 26 40.25 -17.69 15.98
C PHE A 26 39.52 -16.44 15.43
N TYR A 27 40.17 -15.69 14.55
CA TYR A 27 39.53 -14.72 13.67
C TYR A 27 39.12 -15.43 12.37
N MET A 28 38.05 -14.95 11.73
CA MET A 28 37.51 -15.45 10.45
C MET A 28 37.02 -16.91 10.43
N LEU A 29 35.70 -17.12 10.61
CA LEU A 29 34.80 -17.92 9.74
C LEU A 29 33.42 -18.19 10.39
N GLN A 30 32.57 -17.17 10.57
CA GLN A 30 31.16 -17.40 10.92
C GLN A 30 30.24 -16.21 10.60
N HIS A 31 29.63 -16.22 9.41
CA HIS A 31 28.53 -15.30 9.01
C HIS A 31 27.66 -15.88 7.87
N LYS A 32 27.39 -17.20 7.85
CA LYS A 32 26.53 -17.85 6.82
C LYS A 32 25.57 -18.96 7.31
N HIS A 33 25.41 -19.19 8.62
CA HIS A 33 24.50 -20.22 9.19
C HIS A 33 23.69 -19.65 10.37
N VAL A 34 22.73 -18.77 10.07
CA VAL A 34 21.74 -18.27 11.07
C VAL A 34 20.32 -18.18 10.48
N HIS A 35 20.14 -17.92 9.17
CA HIS A 35 18.81 -17.83 8.54
C HIS A 35 18.05 -19.17 8.38
N HIS A 36 18.77 -20.29 8.25
CA HIS A 36 18.24 -21.62 7.92
C HIS A 36 17.73 -22.43 9.14
N VAL A 37 16.99 -21.78 10.05
CA VAL A 37 16.33 -22.45 11.19
C VAL A 37 14.97 -21.84 11.54
N HIS A 38 14.80 -20.52 11.43
CA HIS A 38 13.56 -19.85 11.89
C HIS A 38 12.33 -20.15 11.03
N LYS A 39 12.47 -20.51 9.75
CA LYS A 39 11.34 -20.91 8.89
C LYS A 39 10.66 -22.22 9.31
N ALA A 40 11.33 -23.06 10.11
CA ALA A 40 10.78 -24.34 10.56
C ALA A 40 9.91 -24.27 11.82
N ILE A 41 9.93 -23.14 12.56
CA ILE A 41 9.27 -23.02 13.88
C ILE A 41 8.64 -21.63 14.08
N VAL A 42 7.53 -21.34 13.38
CA VAL A 42 6.23 -20.91 13.94
C VAL A 42 5.18 -20.92 12.82
N LYS A 43 4.34 -21.96 12.78
CA LYS A 43 2.95 -21.86 12.30
C LYS A 43 2.04 -22.59 13.29
N LYS A 44 1.06 -21.88 13.84
CA LYS A 44 -0.01 -22.48 14.65
C LYS A 44 -1.11 -22.93 13.69
N LYS A 45 -1.40 -24.23 13.62
CA LYS A 45 -2.25 -24.82 12.58
C LYS A 45 -3.64 -24.17 12.46
N THR A 46 -3.84 -23.41 11.38
CA THR A 46 -5.10 -23.30 10.65
C THR A 46 -4.90 -23.93 9.27
N GLY A 47 -5.92 -24.58 8.72
CA GLY A 47 -5.78 -25.57 7.64
C GLY A 47 -6.05 -25.00 6.25
N ASP A 48 -5.69 -23.73 6.03
CA ASP A 48 -6.40 -22.87 5.08
C ASP A 48 -5.82 -22.89 3.66
N THR A 49 -4.59 -23.42 3.49
CA THR A 49 -3.95 -23.62 2.17
C THR A 49 -3.70 -25.10 1.87
N VAL A 50 -3.45 -25.41 0.60
CA VAL A 50 -3.15 -26.79 0.14
C VAL A 50 -1.90 -27.33 0.84
N VAL A 51 -0.87 -26.50 0.96
CA VAL A 51 0.40 -26.87 1.60
C VAL A 51 0.30 -26.85 3.13
N ASP A 52 -0.49 -25.97 3.74
CA ASP A 52 -0.75 -26.04 5.20
C ASP A 52 -1.59 -27.26 5.60
N LYS A 53 -2.40 -27.79 4.68
CA LYS A 53 -3.16 -29.02 4.86
C LYS A 53 -2.29 -30.28 4.76
N TYR A 54 -1.40 -30.36 3.77
CA TYR A 54 -0.63 -31.57 3.45
C TYR A 54 0.82 -31.55 3.97
N GLY A 55 1.37 -30.39 4.33
CA GLY A 55 2.72 -30.25 4.90
C GLY A 55 3.83 -30.70 3.94
N SER A 56 4.90 -31.28 4.50
CA SER A 56 6.03 -31.79 3.73
C SER A 56 5.71 -33.15 3.08
N LEU A 57 5.69 -33.19 1.74
CA LEU A 57 5.45 -34.42 0.98
C LEU A 57 6.57 -35.45 1.18
N LYS A 58 6.19 -36.72 1.28
CA LYS A 58 7.09 -37.87 1.45
C LYS A 58 6.72 -38.99 0.47
N VAL A 59 7.67 -39.85 0.14
CA VAL A 59 7.38 -41.14 -0.52
C VAL A 59 7.34 -42.22 0.54
N VAL A 60 6.20 -42.91 0.63
CA VAL A 60 5.98 -44.05 1.53
C VAL A 60 5.58 -45.26 0.69
N GLY A 61 6.52 -46.18 0.47
CA GLY A 61 6.35 -47.27 -0.49
C GLY A 61 6.21 -46.73 -1.91
N ASN A 62 5.06 -46.99 -2.53
CA ASN A 62 4.71 -46.61 -3.91
C ASN A 62 3.80 -45.36 -4.01
N GLN A 63 3.67 -44.58 -2.93
CA GLN A 63 2.77 -43.43 -2.86
C GLN A 63 3.52 -42.17 -2.42
N VAL A 64 3.17 -41.03 -3.03
CA VAL A 64 3.44 -39.70 -2.47
C VAL A 64 2.38 -39.43 -1.40
N THR A 65 2.80 -39.01 -0.22
CA THR A 65 1.95 -38.82 0.96
C THR A 65 2.17 -37.46 1.61
N ASP A 66 1.19 -37.03 2.41
CA ASP A 66 1.26 -35.86 3.27
C ASP A 66 2.18 -36.08 4.48
N GLU A 67 2.33 -35.05 5.33
CA GLU A 67 3.16 -35.13 6.53
C GLU A 67 2.76 -36.28 7.50
N SER A 68 1.48 -36.71 7.46
CA SER A 68 0.89 -37.75 8.29
C SER A 68 1.02 -39.17 7.71
N GLY A 69 1.35 -39.28 6.42
CA GLY A 69 1.47 -40.54 5.70
C GLY A 69 0.23 -40.96 4.91
N ALA A 70 -0.78 -40.09 4.74
CA ALA A 70 -1.91 -40.36 3.86
C ALA A 70 -1.59 -40.02 2.40
N PRO A 71 -1.99 -40.84 1.39
CA PRO A 71 -1.72 -40.54 -0.02
C PRO A 71 -2.27 -39.20 -0.49
N VAL A 72 -1.48 -38.48 -1.28
CA VAL A 72 -1.80 -37.17 -1.85
C VAL A 72 -1.81 -37.23 -3.37
N ARG A 73 -2.94 -36.84 -3.97
CA ARG A 73 -3.00 -36.46 -5.39
C ARG A 73 -3.08 -34.94 -5.51
N LEU A 74 -2.01 -34.35 -6.02
CA LEU A 74 -2.01 -33.00 -6.55
C LEU A 74 -2.43 -33.01 -8.03
N ARG A 75 -3.02 -31.91 -8.47
CA ARG A 75 -3.47 -31.66 -9.85
C ARG A 75 -3.19 -30.20 -10.21
N GLY A 76 -2.70 -29.96 -11.42
CA GLY A 76 -2.26 -28.62 -11.81
C GLY A 76 -1.96 -28.43 -13.29
N MET A 77 -1.19 -27.38 -13.57
CA MET A 77 -0.81 -26.95 -14.91
C MET A 77 0.72 -26.77 -14.98
N SER A 78 1.31 -27.15 -16.12
CA SER A 78 2.65 -26.74 -16.51
C SER A 78 2.59 -25.43 -17.26
N LEU A 79 3.49 -24.52 -16.92
CA LEU A 79 3.88 -23.46 -17.84
C LEU A 79 4.62 -24.09 -19.03
N PHE A 80 4.53 -23.46 -20.19
CA PHE A 80 5.30 -23.82 -21.37
C PHE A 80 6.74 -23.28 -21.28
N TRP A 81 7.65 -23.82 -22.10
CA TRP A 81 9.06 -23.44 -22.27
C TRP A 81 9.35 -21.96 -21.95
N SER A 82 10.15 -21.73 -20.91
CA SER A 82 10.34 -20.41 -20.28
C SER A 82 10.90 -19.30 -21.19
N GLN A 83 11.70 -19.66 -22.21
CA GLN A 83 12.28 -18.71 -23.17
C GLN A 83 11.33 -18.40 -24.34
N TRP A 84 10.31 -19.23 -24.59
CA TRP A 84 9.34 -19.06 -25.68
C TRP A 84 7.98 -18.52 -25.25
N LYS A 85 7.59 -18.72 -23.98
CA LYS A 85 6.34 -18.17 -23.41
C LYS A 85 6.56 -17.38 -22.10
N PRO A 86 7.55 -16.46 -22.03
CA PRO A 86 7.87 -15.72 -20.80
C PRO A 86 6.70 -14.90 -20.25
N GLN A 87 5.73 -14.51 -21.08
CA GLN A 87 4.56 -13.73 -20.66
C GLN A 87 3.65 -14.45 -19.66
N PHE A 88 3.70 -15.78 -19.55
CA PHE A 88 2.93 -16.55 -18.56
C PHE A 88 3.75 -16.94 -17.32
N TRP A 89 5.03 -16.56 -17.25
CA TRP A 89 5.91 -16.84 -16.10
C TRP A 89 5.79 -15.74 -15.04
N THR A 90 4.54 -15.45 -14.67
CA THR A 90 4.15 -14.30 -13.83
C THR A 90 3.49 -14.75 -12.54
N LYS A 91 3.40 -13.82 -11.60
CA LYS A 91 2.62 -14.00 -10.37
C LYS A 91 1.12 -14.02 -10.68
N GLY A 92 0.61 -13.18 -11.59
CA GLY A 92 -0.81 -13.16 -11.95
C GLY A 92 -1.29 -14.46 -12.59
N THR A 93 -0.53 -15.08 -13.50
CA THR A 93 -0.86 -16.42 -14.03
C THR A 93 -0.93 -17.45 -12.91
N THR A 94 0.04 -17.46 -11.99
CA THR A 94 0.07 -18.42 -10.87
C THR A 94 -1.10 -18.21 -9.90
N GLU A 95 -1.38 -16.96 -9.53
CA GLU A 95 -2.51 -16.58 -8.66
C GLU A 95 -3.87 -16.86 -9.33
N TRP A 96 -4.01 -16.65 -10.63
CA TRP A 96 -5.25 -16.92 -11.38
C TRP A 96 -5.54 -18.42 -11.51
N LEU A 97 -4.53 -19.24 -11.80
CA LEU A 97 -4.67 -20.69 -11.85
C LEU A 97 -5.07 -21.28 -10.49
N GLN A 98 -4.51 -20.76 -9.39
CA GLN A 98 -4.92 -21.18 -8.05
C GLN A 98 -6.36 -20.77 -7.75
N LYS A 99 -6.74 -19.53 -8.10
CA LYS A 99 -8.02 -18.91 -7.72
C LYS A 99 -9.22 -19.38 -8.55
N ASP A 100 -9.08 -19.46 -9.87
CA ASP A 100 -10.19 -19.75 -10.80
C ASP A 100 -10.16 -21.20 -11.32
N TRP A 101 -8.98 -21.79 -11.52
CA TRP A 101 -8.86 -23.19 -11.99
C TRP A 101 -8.76 -24.16 -10.81
N GLY A 102 -8.48 -23.68 -9.60
CA GLY A 102 -8.36 -24.50 -8.40
C GLY A 102 -7.12 -25.40 -8.38
N VAL A 103 -6.03 -25.00 -9.05
CA VAL A 103 -4.81 -25.82 -9.07
C VAL A 103 -4.21 -25.98 -7.67
N THR A 104 -3.67 -27.17 -7.43
CA THR A 104 -2.95 -27.53 -6.19
C THR A 104 -1.44 -27.62 -6.41
N LEU A 105 -1.03 -27.43 -7.65
CA LEU A 105 0.31 -27.63 -8.19
C LEU A 105 0.50 -26.70 -9.40
N ILE A 106 1.71 -26.17 -9.57
CA ILE A 106 2.16 -25.54 -10.84
C ILE A 106 3.54 -26.09 -11.21
N ARG A 107 3.82 -26.26 -12.51
CA ARG A 107 5.15 -26.68 -12.98
C ARG A 107 5.85 -25.57 -13.76
N ALA A 108 7.07 -25.28 -13.34
CA ALA A 108 7.96 -24.30 -13.94
C ALA A 108 8.97 -25.02 -14.85
N ALA A 109 8.56 -25.29 -16.10
CA ALA A 109 9.35 -25.93 -17.16
C ALA A 109 10.47 -25.01 -17.68
N MET A 110 11.58 -24.90 -16.91
CA MET A 110 12.67 -23.98 -17.23
C MET A 110 13.49 -24.52 -18.41
N ALA A 111 13.40 -23.84 -19.55
CA ALA A 111 14.15 -24.19 -20.74
C ALA A 111 15.66 -24.16 -20.46
N VAL A 112 16.37 -25.21 -20.89
CA VAL A 112 17.82 -25.33 -20.68
C VAL A 112 18.61 -25.00 -21.95
N GLU A 113 18.35 -25.72 -23.03
CA GLU A 113 18.95 -25.48 -24.35
C GLU A 113 18.33 -24.27 -25.09
N SER A 114 18.83 -23.96 -26.28
CA SER A 114 18.13 -23.17 -27.32
C SER A 114 17.46 -21.88 -26.84
N GLY A 115 18.26 -20.97 -26.26
CA GLY A 115 17.79 -19.69 -25.70
C GLY A 115 17.40 -19.77 -24.22
N GLY A 116 17.40 -20.96 -23.62
CA GLY A 116 17.19 -21.17 -22.19
C GLY A 116 18.41 -20.89 -21.31
N TYR A 117 18.44 -21.53 -20.14
CA TYR A 117 19.37 -21.32 -19.03
C TYR A 117 20.86 -21.38 -19.43
N LEU A 118 21.24 -22.25 -20.38
CA LEU A 118 22.63 -22.35 -20.85
C LEU A 118 23.14 -21.08 -21.56
N THR A 119 22.22 -20.24 -22.04
CA THR A 119 22.52 -18.97 -22.72
C THR A 119 22.06 -17.73 -21.95
N ASN A 120 20.98 -17.85 -21.17
CA ASN A 120 20.28 -16.74 -20.51
C ASN A 120 20.03 -17.03 -19.01
N GLU A 121 21.04 -17.59 -18.33
CA GLU A 121 20.99 -18.06 -16.93
C GLU A 121 20.16 -17.17 -16.00
N GLU A 122 20.48 -15.88 -15.90
CA GLU A 122 19.83 -14.94 -14.98
C GLU A 122 18.34 -14.71 -15.31
N ALA A 123 18.00 -14.63 -16.59
CA ALA A 123 16.62 -14.39 -17.03
C ALA A 123 15.74 -15.62 -16.78
N GLU A 124 16.20 -16.83 -17.08
CA GLU A 124 15.43 -18.05 -16.83
C GLU A 124 15.33 -18.35 -15.33
N LEU A 125 16.41 -18.12 -14.58
CA LEU A 125 16.41 -18.23 -13.11
C LEU A 125 15.43 -17.24 -12.47
N LYS A 126 15.37 -15.98 -12.92
CA LYS A 126 14.41 -14.97 -12.45
C LYS A 126 12.96 -15.41 -12.69
N LYS A 127 12.66 -16.03 -13.83
CA LYS A 127 11.33 -16.61 -14.12
C LYS A 127 10.99 -17.74 -13.15
N VAL A 128 11.91 -18.70 -12.94
CA VAL A 128 11.71 -19.79 -11.96
C VAL A 128 11.45 -19.24 -10.56
N LYS A 129 12.29 -18.32 -10.07
CA LYS A 129 12.11 -17.72 -8.73
C LYS A 129 10.76 -16.98 -8.62
N THR A 130 10.31 -16.30 -9.69
CA THR A 130 9.00 -15.64 -9.72
C THR A 130 7.83 -16.62 -9.54
N VAL A 131 7.88 -17.77 -10.21
CA VAL A 131 6.82 -18.81 -10.11
C VAL A 131 6.89 -19.57 -8.78
N VAL A 132 8.09 -19.84 -8.26
CA VAL A 132 8.29 -20.49 -6.95
C VAL A 132 7.81 -19.59 -5.82
N ASP A 133 8.18 -18.30 -5.80
CA ASP A 133 7.66 -17.30 -4.86
C ASP A 133 6.13 -17.22 -4.94
N ALA A 134 5.56 -17.15 -6.14
CA ALA A 134 4.11 -17.05 -6.33
C ALA A 134 3.36 -18.30 -5.83
N ALA A 135 3.90 -19.50 -6.04
CA ALA A 135 3.32 -20.74 -5.54
C ALA A 135 3.38 -20.84 -3.99
N ILE A 136 4.46 -20.34 -3.40
CA ILE A 136 4.60 -20.20 -1.93
C ILE A 136 3.57 -19.19 -1.40
N ASP A 137 3.46 -18.02 -2.04
CA ASP A 137 2.54 -16.92 -1.70
C ASP A 137 1.04 -17.30 -1.76
N VAL A 138 0.66 -18.35 -2.49
CA VAL A 138 -0.72 -18.88 -2.55
C VAL A 138 -0.89 -20.25 -1.89
N GLY A 139 0.17 -20.79 -1.28
CA GLY A 139 0.14 -22.04 -0.53
C GLY A 139 -0.17 -23.28 -1.37
N ILE A 140 0.33 -23.34 -2.61
CA ILE A 140 0.31 -24.53 -3.49
C ILE A 140 1.71 -25.11 -3.67
N TYR A 141 1.81 -26.31 -4.26
CA TYR A 141 3.09 -26.92 -4.60
C TYR A 141 3.62 -26.39 -5.95
N VAL A 142 4.94 -26.43 -6.12
CA VAL A 142 5.62 -26.06 -7.36
C VAL A 142 6.67 -27.09 -7.75
N ILE A 143 6.65 -27.53 -9.01
CA ILE A 143 7.76 -28.29 -9.60
C ILE A 143 8.74 -27.30 -10.23
N ILE A 144 9.99 -27.34 -9.75
CA ILE A 144 11.14 -26.73 -10.42
C ILE A 144 11.70 -27.77 -11.38
N ASP A 145 11.46 -27.59 -12.68
CA ASP A 145 11.85 -28.54 -13.72
C ASP A 145 13.07 -28.04 -14.52
N TRP A 146 14.06 -28.93 -14.68
CA TRP A 146 15.17 -28.78 -15.62
C TRP A 146 14.75 -29.33 -16.98
N HIS A 147 14.12 -28.43 -17.76
CA HIS A 147 13.46 -28.78 -19.01
C HIS A 147 14.48 -28.97 -20.15
N ASP A 148 14.97 -30.20 -20.22
CA ASP A 148 16.11 -30.65 -21.02
C ASP A 148 15.88 -32.09 -21.51
N HIS A 149 16.41 -32.40 -22.69
CA HIS A 149 16.44 -33.74 -23.30
C HIS A 149 17.83 -34.40 -23.23
N ASN A 150 18.83 -33.67 -22.74
CA ASN A 150 20.26 -33.98 -22.78
C ASN A 150 20.96 -33.66 -21.45
N ALA A 151 20.26 -33.67 -20.31
CA ALA A 151 20.78 -33.18 -19.04
C ALA A 151 22.07 -33.88 -18.56
N GLU A 152 22.36 -35.10 -19.03
CA GLU A 152 23.65 -35.76 -18.78
C GLU A 152 24.85 -35.00 -19.34
N LYS A 153 24.63 -34.16 -20.37
CA LYS A 153 25.65 -33.31 -21.01
C LYS A 153 25.82 -31.98 -20.28
N HIS A 154 24.80 -31.55 -19.54
CA HIS A 154 24.70 -30.27 -18.82
C HIS A 154 24.78 -30.45 -17.29
N GLU A 155 25.39 -31.55 -16.83
CA GLU A 155 25.42 -31.93 -15.41
C GLU A 155 26.06 -30.88 -14.50
N LYS A 156 27.04 -30.10 -14.98
CA LYS A 156 27.70 -29.08 -14.15
C LYS A 156 26.77 -27.89 -13.93
N GLU A 157 26.00 -27.56 -14.96
CA GLU A 157 25.05 -26.47 -15.03
C GLU A 157 23.81 -26.83 -14.18
N ALA A 158 23.28 -28.05 -14.33
CA ALA A 158 22.29 -28.62 -13.42
C ALA A 158 22.80 -28.69 -11.95
N THR A 159 24.07 -29.08 -11.74
CA THR A 159 24.72 -29.10 -10.41
C THR A 159 24.91 -27.70 -9.80
N LYS A 160 24.92 -26.64 -10.62
CA LYS A 160 24.93 -25.25 -10.19
C LYS A 160 23.49 -24.83 -9.84
N PHE A 161 22.56 -24.97 -10.78
CA PHE A 161 21.15 -24.63 -10.63
C PHE A 161 20.49 -25.29 -9.42
N PHE A 162 20.50 -26.63 -9.34
CA PHE A 162 19.87 -27.36 -8.24
C PHE A 162 20.57 -27.14 -6.89
N ARG A 163 21.84 -26.73 -6.87
CA ARG A 163 22.53 -26.31 -5.65
C ARG A 163 22.06 -24.94 -5.16
N GLU A 164 21.69 -24.04 -6.05
CA GLU A 164 21.11 -22.74 -5.69
C GLU A 164 19.67 -22.92 -5.23
N MET A 165 18.81 -23.50 -6.08
CA MET A 165 17.40 -23.69 -5.77
C MET A 165 17.17 -24.52 -4.49
N ALA A 166 17.96 -25.57 -4.25
CA ALA A 166 17.87 -26.33 -3.00
C ALA A 166 18.43 -25.62 -1.76
N LYS A 167 19.29 -24.59 -1.89
CA LYS A 167 19.74 -23.77 -0.75
C LYS A 167 18.74 -22.69 -0.38
N GLU A 168 18.09 -22.12 -1.38
CA GLU A 168 17.21 -20.96 -1.25
C GLU A 168 15.79 -21.38 -0.89
N TYR A 169 15.29 -22.44 -1.54
CA TYR A 169 13.92 -22.92 -1.39
C TYR A 169 13.80 -24.33 -0.80
N GLY A 170 14.91 -25.03 -0.53
CA GLY A 170 14.91 -26.44 -0.11
C GLY A 170 14.28 -26.75 1.26
N GLU A 171 13.97 -25.73 2.05
CA GLU A 171 13.24 -25.84 3.33
C GLU A 171 11.72 -25.63 3.19
N PHE A 172 11.24 -25.10 2.06
CA PHE A 172 9.82 -24.88 1.85
C PHE A 172 9.13 -26.18 1.43
N PRO A 173 8.06 -26.62 2.11
CA PRO A 173 7.34 -27.86 1.75
C PRO A 173 6.71 -27.81 0.34
N ASN A 174 6.45 -26.60 -0.18
CA ASN A 174 5.90 -26.35 -1.51
C ASN A 174 6.73 -26.95 -2.66
N VAL A 175 8.06 -27.04 -2.50
CA VAL A 175 8.97 -27.25 -3.64
C VAL A 175 9.23 -28.73 -3.92
N ILE A 176 9.00 -29.11 -5.18
CA ILE A 176 9.33 -30.39 -5.78
C ILE A 176 10.43 -30.14 -6.83
N PHE A 177 11.45 -31.00 -6.90
CA PHE A 177 12.52 -30.86 -7.90
C PHE A 177 12.37 -31.92 -8.99
N GLU A 178 12.16 -31.52 -10.24
CA GLU A 178 12.23 -32.41 -11.40
C GLU A 178 13.59 -32.20 -12.10
N ILE A 179 14.46 -33.20 -12.04
CA ILE A 179 15.90 -32.99 -12.33
C ILE A 179 16.32 -33.33 -13.76
N TYR A 180 15.39 -33.83 -14.57
CA TYR A 180 15.54 -34.13 -15.99
C TYR A 180 14.11 -34.34 -16.52
N ASN A 181 13.63 -33.45 -17.40
CA ASN A 181 12.32 -33.55 -18.04
C ASN A 181 12.16 -34.86 -18.85
N GLU A 182 12.88 -35.00 -19.97
CA GLU A 182 12.63 -36.07 -20.94
C GLU A 182 13.90 -36.66 -21.56
N PRO A 183 14.52 -37.64 -20.88
CA PRO A 183 15.54 -38.50 -21.50
C PRO A 183 14.97 -39.24 -22.73
N ILE A 184 15.62 -39.09 -23.88
CA ILE A 184 15.14 -39.65 -25.15
C ILE A 184 15.64 -41.10 -25.32
N ALA A 185 16.90 -41.28 -25.72
CA ALA A 185 17.49 -42.57 -26.08
C ALA A 185 18.68 -42.97 -25.18
N GLN A 186 18.98 -42.15 -24.19
CA GLN A 186 19.98 -42.38 -23.15
C GLN A 186 19.66 -43.67 -22.36
N ASP A 187 20.62 -44.58 -22.20
CA ASP A 187 20.41 -45.83 -21.43
C ASP A 187 20.13 -45.52 -19.93
N TRP A 188 19.16 -46.22 -19.32
CA TRP A 188 18.83 -46.02 -17.91
C TRP A 188 20.03 -46.28 -17.01
N SER A 189 20.61 -47.47 -17.12
CA SER A 189 21.67 -47.98 -16.24
C SER A 189 23.01 -47.26 -16.39
N GLN A 190 23.37 -46.87 -17.62
CA GLN A 190 24.67 -46.27 -17.94
C GLN A 190 24.65 -44.74 -17.93
N THR A 191 23.49 -44.11 -18.17
CA THR A 191 23.41 -42.65 -18.39
C THR A 191 22.44 -41.97 -17.42
N ILE A 192 21.14 -42.32 -17.47
CA ILE A 192 20.09 -41.56 -16.77
C ILE A 192 20.20 -41.76 -15.24
N LYS A 193 20.20 -43.01 -14.77
CA LYS A 193 20.33 -43.32 -13.33
C LYS A 193 21.64 -42.78 -12.74
N PRO A 194 22.82 -42.92 -13.37
CA PRO A 194 24.05 -42.30 -12.87
C PRO A 194 24.00 -40.78 -12.78
N TYR A 195 23.34 -40.09 -13.72
CA TYR A 195 23.11 -38.63 -13.64
C TYR A 195 22.20 -38.29 -12.44
N HIS A 196 21.05 -38.96 -12.33
CA HIS A 196 20.11 -38.79 -11.22
C HIS A 196 20.80 -38.99 -9.87
N GLU A 197 21.57 -40.06 -9.74
CA GLU A 197 22.38 -40.36 -8.58
C GLU A 197 23.40 -39.28 -8.21
N ARG A 198 23.83 -38.42 -9.15
CA ARG A 198 24.76 -37.31 -8.88
C ARG A 198 23.99 -36.04 -8.47
N ILE A 199 22.92 -35.68 -9.18
CA ILE A 199 22.10 -34.50 -8.85
C ILE A 199 21.29 -34.68 -7.56
N VAL A 200 20.76 -35.88 -7.27
CA VAL A 200 20.14 -36.19 -5.96
C VAL A 200 21.14 -35.95 -4.82
N LYS A 201 22.42 -36.33 -4.99
CA LYS A 201 23.52 -36.07 -4.03
C LYS A 201 23.98 -34.59 -3.98
N VAL A 202 23.43 -33.72 -4.84
CA VAL A 202 23.56 -32.26 -4.76
C VAL A 202 22.40 -31.67 -3.96
N ILE A 203 21.16 -32.03 -4.30
CA ILE A 203 19.93 -31.52 -3.63
C ILE A 203 19.86 -31.98 -2.18
N ARG A 204 20.12 -33.26 -1.89
CA ARG A 204 20.06 -33.86 -0.54
C ARG A 204 21.10 -33.31 0.46
N LYS A 205 21.95 -32.36 0.05
CA LYS A 205 22.81 -31.57 0.97
C LYS A 205 22.08 -30.38 1.59
N TYR A 206 20.92 -30.00 1.06
CA TYR A 206 20.18 -28.81 1.46
C TYR A 206 18.66 -29.03 1.56
N SER A 207 18.10 -30.10 0.96
CA SER A 207 16.65 -30.38 1.00
C SER A 207 16.30 -31.87 1.13
N SER A 208 15.30 -32.16 1.95
CA SER A 208 14.61 -33.45 2.08
C SER A 208 13.38 -33.60 1.17
N ASN A 209 13.04 -32.58 0.37
CA ASN A 209 11.83 -32.54 -0.44
C ASN A 209 11.76 -33.62 -1.52
N LEU A 210 10.58 -33.83 -2.08
CA LEU A 210 10.35 -34.75 -3.19
C LEU A 210 11.24 -34.38 -4.39
N ILE A 211 11.95 -35.38 -4.93
CA ILE A 211 12.65 -35.28 -6.22
C ILE A 211 11.97 -36.23 -7.19
N VAL A 212 11.61 -35.73 -8.37
CA VAL A 212 11.04 -36.50 -9.48
C VAL A 212 12.11 -36.74 -10.55
N LEU A 213 12.13 -37.96 -11.08
CA LEU A 213 13.21 -38.51 -11.88
C LEU A 213 12.71 -38.90 -13.27
N GLY A 214 13.07 -38.11 -14.30
CA GLY A 214 12.79 -38.40 -15.70
C GLY A 214 13.21 -39.81 -16.13
N THR A 215 12.42 -40.45 -16.97
CA THR A 215 12.64 -41.85 -17.42
C THR A 215 12.91 -41.93 -18.92
N ARG A 216 13.32 -43.10 -19.44
CA ARG A 216 13.75 -43.22 -20.84
C ARG A 216 12.55 -43.11 -21.80
N THR A 217 12.82 -42.77 -23.06
CA THR A 217 11.82 -42.64 -24.14
C THR A 217 10.80 -41.54 -23.83
N TRP A 218 11.27 -40.29 -23.64
CA TRP A 218 10.44 -39.13 -23.28
C TRP A 218 9.63 -39.38 -21.99
N SER A 219 10.31 -39.83 -20.95
CA SER A 219 9.71 -40.18 -19.65
C SER A 219 8.53 -41.17 -19.74
N GLN A 220 8.68 -42.23 -20.56
CA GLN A 220 7.68 -43.29 -20.72
C GLN A 220 8.09 -44.65 -20.15
N ASP A 221 9.38 -44.99 -20.12
CA ASP A 221 9.88 -46.29 -19.66
C ASP A 221 10.02 -46.34 -18.13
N VAL A 222 8.95 -45.94 -17.43
CA VAL A 222 8.85 -45.92 -15.98
C VAL A 222 8.94 -47.32 -15.35
N ASP A 223 8.58 -48.37 -16.10
CA ASP A 223 8.74 -49.77 -15.66
C ASP A 223 10.17 -50.31 -15.82
N GLU A 224 11.04 -49.68 -16.63
CA GLU A 224 12.48 -49.92 -16.61
C GLU A 224 13.10 -49.31 -15.34
N ALA A 225 12.77 -48.04 -15.06
CA ALA A 225 13.25 -47.33 -13.88
C ALA A 225 12.83 -48.01 -12.56
N ALA A 226 11.62 -48.59 -12.52
CA ALA A 226 11.09 -49.33 -11.38
C ALA A 226 11.76 -50.69 -11.12
N GLN A 227 12.50 -51.24 -12.10
CA GLN A 227 13.27 -52.48 -11.96
C GLN A 227 14.69 -52.24 -11.42
N ASP A 228 15.30 -51.09 -11.73
CA ASP A 228 16.62 -50.70 -11.21
C ASP A 228 16.61 -49.27 -10.63
N PRO A 229 15.88 -49.01 -9.52
CA PRO A 229 15.66 -47.66 -9.01
C PRO A 229 16.93 -46.96 -8.52
N VAL A 230 16.93 -45.64 -8.65
CA VAL A 230 17.91 -44.72 -8.03
C VAL A 230 17.85 -44.88 -6.51
N GLN A 231 19.01 -45.05 -5.88
CA GLN A 231 19.09 -45.27 -4.44
C GLN A 231 19.01 -43.93 -3.67
N GLY A 232 17.98 -43.78 -2.82
CA GLY A 232 17.78 -42.61 -1.98
C GLY A 232 16.39 -42.55 -1.35
N GLU A 233 16.11 -41.46 -0.64
CA GLU A 233 14.84 -41.21 0.04
C GLU A 233 14.05 -40.09 -0.64
N ASN A 234 12.72 -40.17 -0.54
CA ASN A 234 11.75 -39.20 -1.10
C ASN A 234 11.94 -38.96 -2.60
N LEU A 235 11.93 -40.06 -3.37
CA LEU A 235 12.14 -40.09 -4.83
C LEU A 235 10.90 -40.67 -5.54
N ALA A 236 10.42 -40.00 -6.57
CA ALA A 236 9.40 -40.48 -7.50
C ALA A 236 9.92 -40.48 -8.94
N TYR A 237 9.25 -41.19 -9.85
CA TYR A 237 9.65 -41.32 -11.25
C TYR A 237 8.62 -40.69 -12.18
N THR A 238 9.11 -40.00 -13.21
CA THR A 238 8.26 -39.27 -14.16
C THR A 238 7.54 -40.24 -15.11
N ILE A 239 6.27 -39.96 -15.37
CA ILE A 239 5.51 -40.49 -16.50
C ILE A 239 4.89 -39.35 -17.32
N HIS A 240 5.20 -39.27 -18.62
CA HIS A 240 4.51 -38.36 -19.55
C HIS A 240 3.57 -39.13 -20.48
N PHE A 241 2.45 -38.52 -20.84
CA PHE A 241 1.53 -39.06 -21.86
C PHE A 241 0.85 -37.95 -22.65
N TYR A 242 0.41 -38.27 -23.87
CA TYR A 242 -0.37 -37.38 -24.73
C TYR A 242 -1.57 -38.16 -25.23
N ALA A 243 -2.78 -37.69 -24.91
CA ALA A 243 -3.98 -38.52 -24.85
C ALA A 243 -4.40 -39.17 -26.18
N ASN A 244 -4.01 -38.62 -27.33
CA ASN A 244 -4.34 -39.21 -28.62
C ASN A 244 -3.27 -40.19 -29.15
N THR A 245 -2.04 -40.12 -28.63
CA THR A 245 -0.94 -41.02 -29.02
C THR A 245 -0.72 -42.17 -28.02
N HIS A 246 -0.97 -41.92 -26.73
CA HIS A 246 -0.58 -42.81 -25.62
C HIS A 246 -1.80 -43.27 -24.82
N MET A 247 -2.01 -44.58 -24.73
CA MET A 247 -3.24 -45.21 -24.27
C MET A 247 -2.98 -46.32 -23.22
N GLN A 248 -3.51 -47.52 -23.42
CA GLN A 248 -3.49 -48.59 -22.43
C GLN A 248 -2.09 -49.20 -22.24
N GLU A 249 -1.31 -49.32 -23.31
CA GLU A 249 0.05 -49.88 -23.30
C GLU A 249 1.00 -49.08 -22.40
N LEU A 250 0.81 -47.76 -22.28
CA LEU A 250 1.56 -46.93 -21.35
C LEU A 250 1.01 -46.99 -19.92
N ARG A 251 -0.31 -47.08 -19.72
CA ARG A 251 -0.90 -47.38 -18.40
C ARG A 251 -0.44 -48.74 -17.86
N ASP A 252 -0.21 -49.72 -18.72
CA ASP A 252 0.32 -51.03 -18.33
C ASP A 252 1.77 -50.93 -17.82
N LYS A 253 2.60 -50.01 -18.33
CA LYS A 253 3.93 -49.71 -17.75
C LYS A 253 3.79 -49.08 -16.36
N VAL A 254 2.95 -48.05 -16.21
CA VAL A 254 2.68 -47.42 -14.90
C VAL A 254 2.19 -48.45 -13.88
N THR A 255 1.29 -49.36 -14.29
CA THR A 255 0.73 -50.44 -13.46
C THR A 255 1.79 -51.45 -12.98
N LYS A 256 2.91 -51.61 -13.71
CA LYS A 256 4.09 -52.34 -13.22
C LYS A 256 4.91 -51.48 -12.26
N ALA A 257 5.19 -50.23 -12.62
CA ALA A 257 6.06 -49.35 -11.85
C ALA A 257 5.55 -49.07 -10.43
N VAL A 258 4.24 -48.82 -10.28
CA VAL A 258 3.61 -48.60 -8.96
C VAL A 258 3.59 -49.82 -8.05
N GLN A 259 4.19 -50.95 -8.45
CA GLN A 259 4.39 -52.11 -7.57
C GLN A 259 5.68 -51.98 -6.72
N SER A 260 6.62 -51.12 -7.10
CA SER A 260 7.90 -50.91 -6.40
C SER A 260 8.26 -49.45 -6.13
N VAL A 261 7.79 -48.48 -6.93
CA VAL A 261 8.17 -47.07 -6.82
C VAL A 261 6.96 -46.12 -6.86
N ALA A 262 7.13 -44.90 -6.34
CA ALA A 262 6.16 -43.82 -6.55
C ALA A 262 6.31 -43.21 -7.95
N VAL A 263 5.19 -42.85 -8.57
CA VAL A 263 5.11 -42.29 -9.93
C VAL A 263 4.41 -40.93 -9.89
N PHE A 264 4.89 -39.97 -10.69
CA PHE A 264 4.36 -38.60 -10.78
C PHE A 264 4.24 -38.22 -12.26
N ALA A 265 3.11 -37.67 -12.67
CA ALA A 265 2.85 -37.24 -14.05
C ALA A 265 3.08 -35.73 -14.22
N THR A 266 4.34 -35.31 -14.19
CA THR A 266 4.74 -33.90 -14.20
C THR A 266 4.33 -33.17 -15.48
N GLU A 267 4.18 -33.88 -16.60
CA GLU A 267 3.63 -33.37 -17.85
C GLU A 267 2.63 -34.34 -18.48
N TRP A 268 1.53 -33.83 -19.03
CA TRP A 268 0.65 -34.59 -19.93
C TRP A 268 -0.20 -33.71 -20.85
N GLY A 269 -0.44 -34.15 -22.09
CA GLY A 269 -1.23 -33.43 -23.09
C GLY A 269 -2.60 -34.05 -23.43
N THR A 270 -3.54 -33.21 -23.87
CA THR A 270 -4.88 -33.60 -24.36
C THR A 270 -4.91 -34.06 -25.83
N CYS A 271 -3.79 -33.89 -26.55
CA CYS A 271 -3.67 -33.97 -28.00
C CYS A 271 -2.69 -35.10 -28.44
N ASP A 272 -2.06 -34.97 -29.61
CA ASP A 272 -0.99 -35.86 -30.07
C ASP A 272 0.39 -35.48 -29.47
N ALA A 273 1.35 -36.42 -29.54
CA ALA A 273 2.66 -36.32 -28.86
C ALA A 273 3.64 -35.28 -29.43
N ASP A 274 3.25 -34.50 -30.44
CA ASP A 274 4.00 -33.33 -30.93
C ASP A 274 3.51 -32.00 -30.32
N GLY A 275 2.50 -32.05 -29.45
CA GLY A 275 1.85 -30.88 -28.83
C GLY A 275 0.68 -30.31 -29.64
N ASP A 276 0.39 -30.87 -30.81
CA ASP A 276 -0.67 -30.44 -31.71
C ASP A 276 -1.62 -31.60 -32.09
N GLY A 277 -2.32 -31.51 -33.21
CA GLY A 277 -3.08 -32.62 -33.77
C GLY A 277 -4.48 -32.79 -33.16
N THR A 278 -4.87 -34.02 -32.84
CA THR A 278 -6.26 -34.36 -32.51
C THR A 278 -6.50 -34.40 -31.00
N LEU A 279 -7.45 -33.60 -30.52
CA LEU A 279 -7.88 -33.58 -29.12
C LEU A 279 -8.65 -34.86 -28.75
N ASN A 280 -8.22 -35.55 -27.69
CA ASN A 280 -8.82 -36.81 -27.22
C ASN A 280 -9.21 -36.76 -25.73
N PHE A 281 -10.27 -36.01 -25.45
CA PHE A 281 -10.80 -35.83 -24.09
C PHE A 281 -11.38 -37.09 -23.45
N GLN A 282 -11.74 -38.10 -24.26
CA GLN A 282 -12.21 -39.39 -23.73
C GLN A 282 -11.03 -40.16 -23.12
N GLU A 283 -9.91 -40.26 -23.84
CA GLU A 283 -8.73 -40.95 -23.34
C GLU A 283 -8.05 -40.14 -22.21
N ALA A 284 -8.04 -38.81 -22.30
CA ALA A 284 -7.58 -37.95 -21.19
C ALA A 284 -8.41 -38.17 -19.91
N LYS A 285 -9.73 -38.36 -20.00
CA LYS A 285 -10.58 -38.74 -18.86
C LYS A 285 -10.26 -40.14 -18.32
N ILE A 286 -9.90 -41.10 -19.18
CA ILE A 286 -9.48 -42.45 -18.76
C ILE A 286 -8.16 -42.36 -17.98
N TRP A 287 -7.17 -41.62 -18.47
CA TRP A 287 -5.92 -41.34 -17.76
C TRP A 287 -6.14 -40.63 -16.42
N LEU A 288 -6.94 -39.56 -16.39
CA LEU A 288 -7.20 -38.81 -15.16
C LEU A 288 -7.98 -39.61 -14.12
N ASN A 289 -8.76 -40.62 -14.52
CA ASN A 289 -9.39 -41.59 -13.61
C ASN A 289 -8.39 -42.64 -13.12
N PHE A 290 -7.55 -43.19 -14.00
CA PHE A 290 -6.47 -44.12 -13.62
C PHE A 290 -5.51 -43.50 -12.59
N PHE A 291 -5.11 -42.23 -12.78
CA PHE A 291 -4.34 -41.48 -11.79
C PHE A 291 -5.11 -41.21 -10.49
N LYS A 292 -6.46 -41.17 -10.52
CA LYS A 292 -7.30 -41.04 -9.32
C LYS A 292 -7.28 -42.32 -8.48
N GLU A 293 -7.32 -43.47 -9.13
CA GLU A 293 -7.30 -44.79 -8.47
C GLU A 293 -5.93 -45.12 -7.85
N LEU A 294 -4.85 -44.58 -8.42
CA LEU A 294 -3.46 -44.78 -7.95
C LEU A 294 -2.89 -43.63 -7.12
N ASN A 295 -3.66 -42.56 -6.86
CA ASN A 295 -3.21 -41.28 -6.27
C ASN A 295 -1.99 -40.64 -6.97
N ILE A 296 -1.82 -40.87 -8.27
CA ILE A 296 -0.74 -40.25 -9.05
C ILE A 296 -1.07 -38.75 -9.21
N SER A 297 -0.12 -37.91 -8.81
CA SER A 297 -0.20 -36.46 -8.96
C SER A 297 0.15 -36.04 -10.39
N ASP A 298 -0.52 -35.02 -10.92
CA ASP A 298 -0.41 -34.65 -12.33
C ASP A 298 -0.42 -33.14 -12.63
N ALA A 299 0.25 -32.73 -13.71
CA ALA A 299 0.16 -31.38 -14.28
C ALA A 299 0.10 -31.40 -15.82
N ASN A 300 -0.81 -30.62 -16.39
CA ASN A 300 -1.04 -30.62 -17.85
C ASN A 300 -0.10 -29.67 -18.63
N TRP A 301 0.27 -30.08 -19.84
CA TRP A 301 0.85 -29.24 -20.89
C TRP A 301 -0.24 -28.62 -21.79
N ALA A 302 -0.35 -27.30 -21.93
CA ALA A 302 0.36 -26.25 -21.17
C ALA A 302 -0.38 -24.90 -21.12
N VAL A 303 0.00 -24.07 -20.15
CA VAL A 303 -0.31 -22.63 -20.14
C VAL A 303 0.52 -21.94 -21.22
N SER A 304 -0.11 -21.73 -22.37
CA SER A 304 0.49 -21.18 -23.58
C SER A 304 -0.61 -20.71 -24.53
N ASP A 305 -0.29 -19.67 -25.31
CA ASP A 305 -1.10 -19.13 -26.41
C ASP A 305 -0.50 -19.47 -27.80
N LYS A 306 0.30 -20.54 -27.89
CA LYS A 306 0.77 -21.09 -29.17
C LYS A 306 -0.44 -21.68 -29.92
N GLN A 307 -0.47 -21.51 -31.24
CA GLN A 307 -1.47 -22.13 -32.10
C GLN A 307 -1.09 -23.62 -32.27
N GLU A 308 -1.54 -24.44 -31.33
CA GLU A 308 -1.41 -25.90 -31.29
C GLU A 308 -2.55 -26.47 -30.43
N ALA A 309 -2.95 -27.71 -30.64
CA ALA A 309 -4.05 -28.35 -29.93
C ALA A 309 -3.89 -28.40 -28.39
N CYS A 310 -2.70 -28.70 -27.85
CA CYS A 310 -2.52 -28.82 -26.40
C CYS A 310 -2.41 -27.48 -25.65
N SER A 311 -2.14 -26.36 -26.32
CA SER A 311 -2.06 -25.04 -25.66
C SER A 311 -3.42 -24.65 -25.06
N ALA A 312 -3.43 -24.23 -23.80
CA ALA A 312 -4.67 -23.98 -23.06
C ALA A 312 -5.36 -22.64 -23.40
N LEU A 313 -4.63 -21.69 -24.00
CA LEU A 313 -5.09 -20.32 -24.25
C LEU A 313 -5.07 -19.98 -25.75
N LEU A 314 -5.94 -19.07 -26.17
CA LEU A 314 -5.94 -18.54 -27.52
C LEU A 314 -4.89 -17.41 -27.67
N PRO A 315 -4.33 -17.20 -28.89
CA PRO A 315 -3.31 -16.17 -29.15
C PRO A 315 -3.66 -14.79 -28.59
N GLY A 316 -2.74 -14.20 -27.83
CA GLY A 316 -2.93 -12.87 -27.21
C GLY A 316 -3.63 -12.87 -25.85
N ALA A 317 -3.93 -14.04 -25.27
CA ALA A 317 -4.45 -14.14 -23.90
C ALA A 317 -3.48 -13.52 -22.87
N SER A 318 -4.06 -12.84 -21.86
CA SER A 318 -3.33 -12.05 -20.85
C SER A 318 -2.24 -12.84 -20.08
N GLY A 319 -1.04 -12.26 -20.01
CA GLY A 319 0.08 -12.79 -19.23
C GLY A 319 -0.09 -12.75 -17.71
N GLU A 320 -1.05 -11.98 -17.19
CA GLU A 320 -1.35 -11.90 -15.74
C GLU A 320 -2.60 -12.71 -15.35
N GLY A 321 -3.06 -13.62 -16.22
CA GLY A 321 -4.32 -14.34 -16.02
C GLY A 321 -5.54 -13.46 -16.28
N GLY A 322 -6.66 -13.79 -15.64
CA GLY A 322 -7.95 -13.09 -15.83
C GLY A 322 -8.73 -13.54 -17.07
N TRP A 323 -8.32 -14.65 -17.70
CA TRP A 323 -8.87 -15.13 -18.97
C TRP A 323 -10.38 -15.37 -18.91
N LYS A 324 -11.11 -14.77 -19.84
CA LYS A 324 -12.52 -15.05 -20.09
C LYS A 324 -12.68 -16.41 -20.77
N ASP A 325 -13.88 -16.97 -20.71
CA ASP A 325 -14.17 -18.24 -21.39
C ASP A 325 -13.87 -18.18 -22.91
N CYS A 326 -14.04 -17.05 -23.58
CA CYS A 326 -13.71 -16.91 -25.01
C CYS A 326 -12.21 -16.72 -25.33
N GLU A 327 -11.33 -16.69 -24.31
CA GLU A 327 -9.86 -16.64 -24.45
C GLU A 327 -9.21 -18.02 -24.26
N LEU A 328 -10.00 -19.06 -23.94
CA LEU A 328 -9.53 -20.43 -23.75
C LEU A 328 -9.61 -21.22 -25.06
N THR A 329 -8.72 -22.20 -25.24
CA THR A 329 -8.91 -23.23 -26.27
C THR A 329 -9.92 -24.28 -25.80
N GLU A 330 -10.32 -25.16 -26.71
CA GLU A 330 -11.09 -26.36 -26.36
C GLU A 330 -10.35 -27.24 -25.32
N SER A 331 -9.00 -27.30 -25.38
CA SER A 331 -8.17 -27.91 -24.34
C SER A 331 -8.28 -27.13 -23.02
N GLY A 332 -8.14 -25.81 -23.03
CA GLY A 332 -8.28 -24.96 -21.85
C GLY A 332 -9.62 -25.12 -21.12
N HIS A 333 -10.72 -25.19 -21.87
CA HIS A 333 -12.05 -25.47 -21.31
C HIS A 333 -12.11 -26.83 -20.62
N PHE A 334 -11.58 -27.90 -21.23
CA PHE A 334 -11.54 -29.23 -20.65
C PHE A 334 -10.75 -29.25 -19.34
N LEU A 335 -9.57 -28.62 -19.35
CA LEU A 335 -8.65 -28.60 -18.22
C LEU A 335 -9.24 -27.85 -17.03
N ARG A 336 -9.74 -26.63 -17.26
CA ARG A 336 -10.39 -25.81 -16.24
C ARG A 336 -11.57 -26.54 -15.59
N ALA A 337 -12.45 -27.15 -16.39
CA ALA A 337 -13.58 -27.93 -15.87
C ALA A 337 -13.10 -29.14 -15.05
N MET A 338 -12.19 -29.96 -15.59
CA MET A 338 -11.67 -31.15 -14.91
C MET A 338 -10.92 -30.82 -13.61
N LEU A 339 -10.20 -29.70 -13.54
CA LEU A 339 -9.53 -29.23 -12.32
C LEU A 339 -10.54 -28.78 -11.27
N ARG A 340 -11.53 -27.95 -11.64
CA ARG A 340 -12.62 -27.49 -10.76
C ARG A 340 -13.57 -28.61 -10.31
N GLY A 341 -13.63 -29.73 -11.04
CA GLY A 341 -14.54 -30.84 -10.79
C GLY A 341 -15.91 -30.68 -11.46
N GLU A 342 -15.97 -29.86 -12.51
CA GLU A 342 -17.15 -29.52 -13.30
C GLU A 342 -17.22 -30.38 -14.59
N GLU A 343 -18.35 -30.36 -15.28
CA GLU A 343 -18.47 -30.97 -16.61
C GLU A 343 -18.04 -30.00 -17.73
N MET A 344 -17.57 -30.56 -18.85
CA MET A 344 -17.22 -29.78 -20.05
C MET A 344 -18.47 -29.06 -20.60
N PRO A 345 -18.39 -27.76 -20.96
CA PRO A 345 -19.50 -27.06 -21.61
C PRO A 345 -19.93 -27.76 -22.90
N THR A 346 -21.23 -28.02 -23.06
CA THR A 346 -21.79 -28.71 -24.24
C THR A 346 -21.86 -27.84 -25.48
N ASN A 347 -21.78 -26.52 -25.31
CA ASN A 347 -21.48 -25.56 -26.37
C ASN A 347 -20.31 -24.71 -25.86
N LEU A 348 -19.20 -24.73 -26.58
CA LEU A 348 -18.08 -23.83 -26.31
C LEU A 348 -18.48 -22.41 -26.79
N PRO A 349 -18.06 -21.34 -26.09
CA PRO A 349 -18.24 -19.99 -26.60
C PRO A 349 -17.55 -19.80 -27.95
N THR A 350 -18.08 -18.89 -28.78
CA THR A 350 -17.30 -18.35 -29.89
C THR A 350 -16.01 -17.74 -29.32
N PRO A 351 -14.83 -17.99 -29.91
CA PRO A 351 -13.60 -17.27 -29.56
C PRO A 351 -13.83 -15.76 -29.53
N CYS A 352 -13.16 -15.05 -28.62
CA CYS A 352 -13.28 -13.60 -28.59
C CYS A 352 -12.88 -13.02 -29.96
N PRO A 353 -13.47 -11.91 -30.44
CA PRO A 353 -13.05 -11.28 -31.67
C PRO A 353 -11.54 -11.04 -31.64
N ALA A 354 -10.82 -11.69 -32.55
CA ALA A 354 -9.37 -11.61 -32.60
C ALA A 354 -8.94 -10.15 -32.80
N LEU A 355 -7.80 -9.77 -32.24
CA LEU A 355 -7.20 -8.44 -32.39
C LEU A 355 -6.57 -8.27 -33.79
N THR A 356 -7.38 -8.45 -34.83
CA THR A 356 -7.01 -8.21 -36.22
C THR A 356 -6.99 -6.70 -36.48
N THR A 357 -5.80 -6.16 -36.71
CA THR A 357 -5.48 -4.90 -37.43
C THR A 357 -6.46 -3.73 -37.25
N PRO A 358 -6.07 -2.62 -36.58
CA PRO A 358 -6.94 -1.45 -36.44
C PRO A 358 -7.37 -0.86 -37.79
N PRO A 359 -8.54 -0.19 -37.86
CA PRO A 359 -9.02 0.43 -39.09
C PRO A 359 -8.09 1.56 -39.57
N PRO A 360 -8.15 1.96 -40.86
CA PRO A 360 -7.18 2.88 -41.45
C PRO A 360 -7.18 4.26 -40.76
N GLY A 361 -6.05 4.64 -40.15
CA GLY A 361 -5.85 5.94 -39.51
C GLY A 361 -5.12 5.95 -38.17
N GLN A 362 -4.69 4.81 -37.63
CA GLN A 362 -4.02 4.69 -36.32
C GLN A 362 -2.72 3.85 -36.37
N CYS A 363 -1.88 4.09 -37.37
CA CYS A 363 -0.52 3.54 -37.42
C CYS A 363 0.48 4.62 -36.96
N SER A 364 1.65 4.21 -36.44
CA SER A 364 2.66 5.14 -35.91
C SER A 364 3.46 5.80 -37.03
N ASP A 365 3.92 7.04 -36.81
CA ASP A 365 4.94 7.67 -37.65
C ASP A 365 6.36 7.19 -37.28
N SER A 366 7.37 7.50 -38.10
CA SER A 366 8.76 7.05 -37.90
C SER A 366 9.49 7.72 -36.72
N THR A 367 8.85 8.67 -36.04
CA THR A 367 9.29 9.26 -34.76
C THR A 367 8.71 8.58 -33.53
N ASP A 368 7.65 7.79 -33.68
CA ASP A 368 6.80 7.37 -32.57
C ASP A 368 7.07 5.90 -32.24
N ASP A 369 6.71 5.48 -31.02
CA ASP A 369 6.71 4.05 -30.72
C ASP A 369 5.58 3.36 -31.51
N CYS A 370 5.93 2.22 -32.10
CA CYS A 370 5.01 1.35 -32.84
C CYS A 370 4.76 0.02 -32.11
N SER A 371 5.28 -0.14 -30.88
CA SER A 371 5.10 -1.33 -30.05
C SER A 371 3.63 -1.64 -29.78
N GLU A 372 2.81 -0.61 -29.52
CA GLU A 372 1.36 -0.73 -29.28
C GLU A 372 0.55 -0.82 -30.58
N THR A 373 0.84 0.02 -31.58
CA THR A 373 0.07 0.08 -32.84
C THR A 373 0.40 -1.08 -33.80
N MET A 374 1.59 -1.65 -33.68
CA MET A 374 2.18 -2.68 -34.55
C MET A 374 2.10 -2.36 -36.05
N CYS A 375 2.00 -1.07 -36.40
CA CYS A 375 1.74 -0.59 -37.75
C CYS A 375 2.46 0.74 -38.02
N CYS A 376 2.77 1.03 -39.29
CA CYS A 376 3.52 2.21 -39.72
C CYS A 376 2.80 2.99 -40.82
N ASN A 377 2.77 4.32 -40.73
CA ASN A 377 2.23 5.19 -41.79
C ASN A 377 3.15 5.29 -43.02
N GLU A 378 4.47 5.15 -42.83
CA GLU A 378 5.44 5.30 -43.91
C GLU A 378 5.44 4.08 -44.86
N LEU A 379 5.26 4.34 -46.16
CA LEU A 379 5.07 3.30 -47.18
C LEU A 379 6.32 2.41 -47.34
N GLY A 380 6.23 1.18 -46.81
CA GLY A 380 7.33 0.21 -46.83
C GLY A 380 8.18 0.19 -45.55
N ALA A 381 7.84 1.01 -44.55
CA ALA A 381 8.35 0.82 -43.20
C ALA A 381 7.68 -0.40 -42.53
N LYS A 382 8.44 -1.10 -41.68
CA LYS A 382 7.94 -2.11 -40.75
C LYS A 382 8.19 -1.62 -39.33
N CYS A 383 7.36 -2.05 -38.38
CA CYS A 383 7.62 -1.80 -36.98
C CYS A 383 8.75 -2.73 -36.52
N PHE A 384 9.91 -2.16 -36.18
CA PHE A 384 11.07 -2.91 -35.69
C PHE A 384 11.30 -2.63 -34.22
N GLN A 385 11.38 -3.68 -33.40
CA GLN A 385 11.69 -3.57 -31.99
C GLN A 385 13.14 -3.14 -31.77
N LYS A 386 13.33 -2.17 -30.88
CA LYS A 386 14.63 -1.81 -30.31
C LYS A 386 14.91 -2.72 -29.12
N ASN A 387 14.11 -2.62 -28.07
CA ASN A 387 14.22 -3.42 -26.86
C ASN A 387 12.81 -3.72 -26.31
N GLU A 388 12.68 -4.24 -25.09
CA GLU A 388 11.37 -4.57 -24.50
C GLU A 388 10.49 -3.34 -24.17
N TYR A 389 11.04 -2.12 -24.26
CA TYR A 389 10.37 -0.85 -23.93
C TYR A 389 10.17 0.10 -25.12
N TRP A 390 10.64 -0.26 -26.32
CA TRP A 390 10.58 0.63 -27.48
C TRP A 390 10.67 -0.11 -28.82
N ALA A 391 9.89 0.30 -29.80
CA ALA A 391 10.01 -0.03 -31.21
C ALA A 391 9.93 1.25 -32.07
N SER A 392 10.28 1.17 -33.35
CA SER A 392 10.04 2.30 -34.28
C SER A 392 9.80 1.82 -35.71
N CYS A 393 9.06 2.63 -36.45
CA CYS A 393 8.82 2.42 -37.86
C CYS A 393 10.08 2.76 -38.66
N LYS A 394 10.77 1.71 -39.15
CA LYS A 394 11.96 1.82 -40.02
C LYS A 394 11.76 0.99 -41.29
N THR A 395 12.37 1.39 -42.40
CA THR A 395 12.39 0.59 -43.65
C THR A 395 13.37 -0.58 -43.60
N SER A 396 14.36 -0.52 -42.69
CA SER A 396 15.26 -1.63 -42.36
C SER A 396 15.84 -1.43 -40.96
N CYS A 397 16.34 -2.50 -40.34
CA CYS A 397 16.94 -2.49 -39.01
C CYS A 397 18.13 -3.45 -38.97
N THR A 398 19.23 -3.05 -38.34
CA THR A 398 20.44 -3.88 -38.13
C THR A 398 20.61 -4.13 -36.64
N ALA A 399 20.64 -5.41 -36.22
CA ALA A 399 20.69 -5.75 -34.80
C ALA A 399 22.03 -5.34 -34.16
N GLY A 400 21.97 -4.80 -32.93
CA GLY A 400 23.08 -4.12 -32.27
C GLY A 400 22.79 -2.62 -32.05
N ILE A 401 23.77 -1.87 -31.56
CA ILE A 401 23.61 -0.42 -31.31
C ILE A 401 23.59 0.30 -32.66
N ASP A 402 22.53 1.06 -32.93
CA ASP A 402 22.41 1.89 -34.14
C ASP A 402 23.20 3.20 -33.94
N PRO A 403 24.24 3.49 -34.76
CA PRO A 403 25.05 4.71 -34.59
C PRO A 403 24.29 6.03 -34.83
N ALA A 404 23.03 5.96 -35.30
CA ALA A 404 22.14 7.12 -35.43
C ALA A 404 21.29 7.40 -34.17
N ASP A 405 21.27 6.49 -33.18
CA ASP A 405 20.63 6.76 -31.89
C ASP A 405 21.39 7.85 -31.11
N PRO A 406 20.70 8.77 -30.39
CA PRO A 406 21.36 9.69 -29.45
C PRO A 406 22.16 8.94 -28.38
N PRO A 407 23.30 9.47 -27.89
CA PRO A 407 24.19 8.76 -26.96
C PRO A 407 23.51 8.23 -25.70
N GLU A 408 22.54 8.97 -25.15
CA GLU A 408 21.72 8.59 -23.99
C GLU A 408 20.72 7.45 -24.27
N TYR A 409 20.42 7.16 -25.54
CA TYR A 409 19.47 6.14 -25.98
C TYR A 409 20.10 5.06 -26.87
N ALA A 410 21.42 4.98 -26.93
CA ALA A 410 22.18 4.05 -27.78
C ALA A 410 22.18 2.58 -27.27
N THR A 411 20.99 2.06 -26.92
CA THR A 411 20.80 0.65 -26.54
C THR A 411 20.74 -0.26 -27.77
N PRO A 412 21.17 -1.53 -27.70
CA PRO A 412 21.06 -2.46 -28.82
C PRO A 412 19.63 -2.64 -29.32
N TRP A 413 19.45 -2.64 -30.65
CA TRP A 413 18.23 -3.06 -31.32
C TRP A 413 18.19 -4.59 -31.45
N THR A 414 17.07 -5.22 -31.09
CA THR A 414 16.80 -6.64 -31.42
C THR A 414 16.42 -6.79 -32.90
N CYS A 415 15.85 -5.74 -33.51
CA CYS A 415 15.30 -5.76 -34.87
C CYS A 415 14.25 -6.84 -35.11
N LYS A 416 13.58 -7.32 -34.05
CA LYS A 416 12.40 -8.18 -34.17
C LYS A 416 11.30 -7.37 -34.86
N VAL A 417 10.80 -7.87 -35.99
CA VAL A 417 9.64 -7.26 -36.65
C VAL A 417 8.39 -7.51 -35.80
N LEU A 418 7.64 -6.44 -35.49
CA LEU A 418 6.37 -6.51 -34.76
C LEU A 418 5.15 -6.39 -35.69
N SER A 419 5.30 -5.70 -36.83
CA SER A 419 4.24 -5.56 -37.84
C SER A 419 4.20 -6.76 -38.81
N GLY A 420 3.01 -7.27 -39.13
CA GLY A 420 2.84 -8.34 -40.12
C GLY A 420 3.40 -8.00 -41.52
N GLU A 421 3.78 -9.01 -42.29
CA GLU A 421 4.36 -8.79 -43.62
C GLU A 421 3.31 -8.37 -44.67
N THR A 422 3.54 -7.23 -45.33
CA THR A 422 2.68 -6.72 -46.42
C THR A 422 3.40 -6.70 -47.77
N GLY A 423 2.76 -7.28 -48.78
CA GLY A 423 3.20 -7.34 -50.19
C GLY A 423 3.10 -8.77 -50.75
N THR A 424 2.67 -9.03 -52.00
CA THR A 424 2.05 -8.18 -53.04
C THR A 424 0.81 -8.95 -53.61
N GLU A 425 -0.02 -8.47 -54.55
CA GLU A 425 0.07 -7.34 -55.49
C GLU A 425 -1.33 -6.85 -55.91
N ALA A 426 -1.41 -5.73 -56.65
CA ALA A 426 -2.67 -5.25 -57.22
C ALA A 426 -3.03 -5.96 -58.54
N THR A 427 -4.30 -6.32 -58.74
CA THR A 427 -4.83 -6.66 -60.07
C THR A 427 -6.31 -6.30 -60.21
N THR A 428 -6.76 -6.05 -61.44
CA THR A 428 -8.01 -5.34 -61.75
C THR A 428 -9.16 -6.25 -62.19
N SER A 429 -10.40 -6.01 -61.74
CA SER A 429 -11.43 -5.33 -62.56
C SER A 429 -12.88 -5.41 -62.03
N SER A 430 -13.68 -4.42 -62.45
CA SER A 430 -15.11 -4.50 -62.85
C SER A 430 -16.25 -4.81 -61.86
N THR A 431 -16.91 -3.73 -61.41
CA THR A 431 -18.35 -3.39 -61.61
C THR A 431 -19.52 -4.28 -61.10
N SER A 432 -20.42 -3.63 -60.35
CA SER A 432 -21.88 -3.88 -60.22
C SER A 432 -22.39 -5.03 -59.32
N GLY A 433 -23.43 -4.78 -58.51
CA GLY A 433 -24.05 -5.80 -57.64
C GLY A 433 -25.02 -5.27 -56.57
N SER A 434 -26.18 -4.74 -56.98
CA SER A 434 -27.19 -4.12 -56.09
C SER A 434 -27.89 -5.08 -55.10
N THR A 435 -28.49 -4.48 -54.05
CA THR A 435 -29.74 -4.86 -53.32
C THR A 435 -29.75 -5.90 -52.17
N SER A 436 -29.79 -5.35 -50.94
CA SER A 436 -30.90 -5.43 -49.94
C SER A 436 -31.20 -6.67 -49.06
N THR A 437 -31.47 -6.37 -47.77
CA THR A 437 -32.28 -7.10 -46.75
C THR A 437 -31.81 -8.51 -46.33
N THR A 438 -31.83 -8.95 -45.07
CA THR A 438 -32.56 -8.60 -43.82
C THR A 438 -31.62 -8.66 -42.58
N SER A 439 -31.94 -8.26 -41.34
CA SER A 439 -32.92 -7.33 -40.71
C SER A 439 -32.51 -7.11 -39.23
N ALA A 440 -33.04 -6.08 -38.55
CA ALA A 440 -32.71 -5.74 -37.16
C ALA A 440 -33.63 -6.39 -36.10
N SER A 441 -33.12 -6.56 -34.87
CA SER A 441 -33.86 -6.98 -33.67
C SER A 441 -33.45 -6.09 -32.48
N THR A 442 -34.36 -5.26 -31.99
CA THR A 442 -34.06 -4.14 -31.08
C THR A 442 -34.27 -4.49 -29.60
N THR A 443 -33.49 -3.86 -28.71
CA THR A 443 -33.87 -3.65 -27.30
C THR A 443 -33.96 -2.12 -27.05
N PRO A 444 -35.09 -1.57 -26.55
CA PRO A 444 -35.26 -0.12 -26.39
C PRO A 444 -34.97 0.35 -24.95
N GLY A 445 -34.54 1.60 -24.76
CA GLY A 445 -34.45 2.15 -23.38
C GLY A 445 -33.88 3.55 -23.14
N GLN A 446 -33.16 4.18 -24.07
CA GLN A 446 -32.52 5.49 -23.85
C GLN A 446 -32.83 6.50 -24.97
N CYS A 447 -32.93 7.77 -24.58
CA CYS A 447 -33.20 8.93 -25.43
C CYS A 447 -31.93 9.80 -25.51
N SER A 448 -31.74 10.52 -26.61
CA SER A 448 -30.52 11.32 -26.84
C SER A 448 -30.57 12.66 -26.10
N ASP A 449 -29.40 13.21 -25.79
CA ASP A 449 -29.27 14.57 -25.24
C ASP A 449 -29.20 15.63 -26.36
N ALA A 450 -29.03 16.90 -25.98
CA ALA A 450 -28.93 18.00 -26.93
C ALA A 450 -27.61 17.93 -27.73
N ALA A 451 -27.67 18.25 -29.02
CA ALA A 451 -26.59 18.15 -30.02
C ALA A 451 -26.15 16.72 -30.43
N ASP A 452 -26.46 15.68 -29.66
CA ASP A 452 -26.28 14.28 -30.08
C ASP A 452 -27.18 13.91 -31.27
N ASP A 453 -26.86 12.80 -31.96
CA ASP A 453 -27.78 12.20 -32.93
C ASP A 453 -28.92 11.47 -32.23
N CYS A 454 -30.13 11.70 -32.74
CA CYS A 454 -31.37 11.07 -32.31
C CYS A 454 -32.04 10.25 -33.42
N SER A 455 -31.37 10.05 -34.56
CA SER A 455 -31.89 9.34 -35.73
C SER A 455 -32.36 7.91 -35.41
N GLU A 456 -31.64 7.21 -34.54
CA GLU A 456 -31.99 5.87 -34.07
C GLU A 456 -32.98 5.90 -32.89
N THR A 457 -32.66 6.66 -31.83
CA THR A 457 -33.42 6.74 -30.56
C THR A 457 -34.81 7.37 -30.73
N LYS A 458 -34.94 8.34 -31.64
CA LYS A 458 -36.16 9.12 -31.98
C LYS A 458 -36.82 9.80 -30.78
N CYS A 459 -36.04 10.02 -29.73
CA CYS A 459 -36.46 10.54 -28.44
C CYS A 459 -35.38 11.45 -27.87
N CYS A 460 -35.78 12.46 -27.11
CA CYS A 460 -34.91 13.49 -26.55
C CYS A 460 -35.14 13.63 -25.04
N ASN A 461 -34.07 13.79 -24.25
CA ASN A 461 -34.18 14.02 -22.80
C ASN A 461 -34.64 15.46 -22.45
N GLU A 462 -34.35 16.45 -23.31
CA GLU A 462 -34.78 17.83 -23.08
C GLU A 462 -36.30 18.02 -23.17
N VAL A 463 -36.90 18.60 -22.13
CA VAL A 463 -38.34 18.87 -22.04
C VAL A 463 -38.76 19.90 -23.08
N GLY A 464 -39.43 19.42 -24.14
CA GLY A 464 -39.90 20.24 -25.26
C GLY A 464 -39.02 20.20 -26.50
N ALA A 465 -37.88 19.49 -26.47
CA ALA A 465 -37.14 19.15 -27.68
C ALA A 465 -37.89 18.09 -28.49
N LYS A 466 -37.73 18.15 -29.82
CA LYS A 466 -38.13 17.09 -30.76
C LYS A 466 -36.89 16.63 -31.51
N CYS A 467 -36.89 15.37 -31.95
CA CYS A 467 -35.82 14.88 -32.81
C CYS A 467 -36.05 15.40 -34.24
N PHE A 468 -35.19 16.32 -34.71
CA PHE A 468 -35.27 16.94 -36.03
C PHE A 468 -34.16 16.42 -36.95
N GLN A 469 -34.54 15.91 -38.12
CA GLN A 469 -33.59 15.43 -39.12
C GLN A 469 -32.81 16.60 -39.77
N LYS A 470 -31.47 16.50 -39.78
CA LYS A 470 -30.60 17.35 -40.59
C LYS A 470 -30.60 16.84 -42.02
N ASN A 471 -30.08 15.63 -42.24
CA ASN A 471 -30.04 14.95 -43.54
C ASN A 471 -30.30 13.44 -43.36
N GLU A 472 -30.13 12.62 -44.40
CA GLU A 472 -30.42 11.18 -44.31
C GLU A 472 -29.48 10.38 -43.38
N TYR A 473 -28.38 10.99 -42.91
CA TYR A 473 -27.36 10.40 -42.04
C TYR A 473 -27.28 11.02 -40.63
N TRP A 474 -28.05 12.08 -40.33
CA TRP A 474 -27.97 12.78 -39.05
C TRP A 474 -29.29 13.48 -38.67
N ALA A 475 -29.68 13.39 -37.41
CA ALA A 475 -30.71 14.19 -36.77
C ALA A 475 -30.15 14.81 -35.47
N SER A 476 -30.89 15.69 -34.80
CA SER A 476 -30.55 16.05 -33.43
C SER A 476 -31.75 16.58 -32.65
N CYS A 477 -31.65 16.53 -31.33
CA CYS A 477 -32.62 17.07 -30.40
C CYS A 477 -32.52 18.60 -30.39
N LYS A 478 -33.56 19.25 -30.91
CA LYS A 478 -33.73 20.72 -30.89
C LYS A 478 -35.17 21.07 -30.50
N THR A 479 -35.37 22.21 -29.86
CA THR A 479 -36.72 22.74 -29.53
C THR A 479 -37.44 23.33 -30.74
N SER A 480 -36.70 23.74 -31.78
CA SER A 480 -37.22 24.14 -33.08
C SER A 480 -36.16 23.94 -34.18
N CYS A 481 -36.58 23.91 -35.43
CA CYS A 481 -35.70 23.71 -36.58
C CYS A 481 -36.25 24.51 -37.79
N THR A 482 -35.38 25.21 -38.51
CA THR A 482 -35.72 25.95 -39.74
C THR A 482 -35.03 25.29 -40.94
N ALA A 483 -35.81 24.87 -41.94
CA ALA A 483 -35.26 24.15 -43.09
C ALA A 483 -34.35 25.05 -43.95
N GLY A 484 -33.13 24.57 -44.21
CA GLY A 484 -32.03 25.37 -44.76
C GLY A 484 -30.74 25.16 -43.96
N ILE A 485 -29.68 25.90 -44.29
CA ILE A 485 -28.43 25.87 -43.52
C ILE A 485 -28.66 26.62 -42.20
N ASP A 486 -28.42 25.96 -41.07
CA ASP A 486 -28.51 26.59 -39.75
C ASP A 486 -27.21 27.38 -39.49
N PRO A 487 -27.25 28.71 -39.31
CA PRO A 487 -26.05 29.51 -39.11
C PRO A 487 -25.36 29.28 -37.75
N ALA A 488 -25.93 28.44 -36.88
CA ALA A 488 -25.27 27.95 -35.67
C ALA A 488 -24.45 26.65 -35.90
N ASP A 489 -24.57 25.99 -37.06
CA ASP A 489 -23.69 24.87 -37.41
C ASP A 489 -22.24 25.37 -37.67
N PRO A 490 -21.19 24.63 -37.27
CA PRO A 490 -19.81 24.94 -37.65
C PRO A 490 -19.64 25.02 -39.17
N PRO A 491 -18.78 25.89 -39.73
CA PRO A 491 -18.72 26.15 -41.17
C PRO A 491 -18.46 24.92 -42.05
N GLU A 492 -17.75 23.92 -41.52
CA GLU A 492 -17.44 22.65 -42.19
C GLU A 492 -18.62 21.64 -42.18
N TYR A 493 -19.60 21.82 -41.29
CA TYR A 493 -20.79 20.98 -41.14
C TYR A 493 -22.10 21.73 -41.47
N ALA A 494 -22.01 22.93 -42.04
CA ALA A 494 -23.13 23.83 -42.37
C ALA A 494 -23.92 23.36 -43.61
N THR A 495 -24.45 22.14 -43.56
CA THR A 495 -25.29 21.54 -44.62
C THR A 495 -26.78 21.76 -44.36
N PRO A 496 -27.66 21.82 -45.38
CA PRO A 496 -29.07 22.13 -45.19
C PRO A 496 -29.82 21.10 -44.34
N TRP A 497 -30.52 21.57 -43.31
CA TRP A 497 -31.47 20.78 -42.52
C TRP A 497 -32.76 20.58 -43.30
N THR A 498 -33.24 19.34 -43.35
CA THR A 498 -34.60 18.99 -43.81
C THR A 498 -35.66 19.36 -42.77
N CYS A 499 -35.29 19.43 -41.49
CA CYS A 499 -36.17 19.66 -40.33
C CYS A 499 -37.38 18.71 -40.26
N LYS A 500 -37.27 17.52 -40.86
CA LYS A 500 -38.28 16.48 -40.74
C LYS A 500 -38.25 15.93 -39.31
N VAL A 501 -39.36 16.04 -38.59
CA VAL A 501 -39.50 15.47 -37.25
C VAL A 501 -39.46 13.94 -37.33
N LEU A 502 -38.62 13.31 -36.51
CA LEU A 502 -38.50 11.84 -36.42
C LEU A 502 -39.16 11.26 -35.15
N SER A 503 -39.36 12.09 -34.12
CA SER A 503 -40.10 11.75 -32.89
C SER A 503 -41.62 11.84 -33.12
N GLY A 504 -42.36 10.77 -32.81
CA GLY A 504 -43.81 10.69 -33.05
C GLY A 504 -44.65 11.65 -32.21
N GLU A 505 -45.78 12.12 -32.76
CA GLU A 505 -46.70 13.01 -32.04
C GLU A 505 -47.70 12.23 -31.17
N THR A 506 -47.44 12.14 -29.85
CA THR A 506 -48.49 12.16 -28.81
C THR A 506 -47.86 12.32 -27.42
N GLY A 507 -48.43 13.19 -26.58
CA GLY A 507 -47.87 13.48 -25.25
C GLY A 507 -48.76 14.34 -24.35
N THR A 508 -50.07 14.38 -24.58
CA THR A 508 -51.02 15.26 -23.85
C THR A 508 -52.01 14.46 -23.01
N GLU A 509 -51.73 14.41 -21.70
CA GLU A 509 -52.65 14.40 -20.56
C GLU A 509 -53.59 13.19 -20.23
N ALA A 510 -53.80 13.07 -18.90
CA ALA A 510 -55.02 12.67 -18.20
C ALA A 510 -55.40 11.18 -17.99
N ARG A 511 -54.82 10.57 -16.94
CA ARG A 511 -55.52 9.88 -15.83
C ARG A 511 -54.50 9.46 -14.75
N GLY A 512 -54.62 9.80 -13.46
CA GLY A 512 -55.52 10.73 -12.74
C GLY A 512 -55.10 10.82 -11.26
N CYS A 513 -55.27 11.97 -10.61
CA CYS A 513 -54.75 12.27 -9.25
C CYS A 513 -55.89 12.45 -8.23
N PRO A 514 -55.61 12.32 -6.91
CA PRO A 514 -55.61 13.51 -6.02
C PRO A 514 -54.52 13.44 -4.90
N THR A 515 -54.06 14.48 -4.18
CA THR A 515 -54.02 15.97 -4.22
C THR A 515 -52.99 16.42 -3.13
N ASP A 516 -52.48 17.65 -2.97
CA ASP A 516 -52.70 18.95 -3.63
C ASP A 516 -51.43 19.85 -3.58
N TYR A 517 -51.20 20.63 -4.65
CA TYR A 517 -51.00 22.10 -4.68
C TYR A 517 -50.69 22.88 -3.35
N LYS A 518 -49.78 23.87 -3.27
CA LYS A 518 -49.38 24.92 -4.26
C LYS A 518 -47.94 25.49 -4.06
N PHE A 519 -47.35 25.93 -5.19
CA PHE A 519 -46.57 27.18 -5.43
C PHE A 519 -46.22 28.11 -4.24
N ASN A 520 -45.06 28.78 -4.18
CA ASN A 520 -44.59 29.69 -5.25
C ASN A 520 -43.08 30.08 -5.25
N LEU A 521 -42.54 30.22 -6.46
CA LEU A 521 -41.49 31.13 -6.99
C LEU A 521 -40.41 31.83 -6.10
N CYS A 522 -39.16 31.72 -6.60
CA CYS A 522 -38.24 32.83 -7.01
C CYS A 522 -37.05 33.33 -6.16
N TYR A 523 -35.92 33.44 -6.89
CA TYR A 523 -34.78 34.37 -6.78
C TYR A 523 -33.72 34.17 -5.68
N CYS A 524 -32.57 34.82 -5.93
CA CYS A 524 -31.26 34.54 -5.34
C CYS A 524 -30.50 35.85 -5.06
N VAL A 525 -29.40 35.74 -4.30
CA VAL A 525 -28.35 36.76 -4.02
C VAL A 525 -28.79 38.00 -3.21
N THR A 526 -28.26 38.17 -1.99
CA THR A 526 -27.27 39.23 -1.65
C THR A 526 -26.96 39.37 -0.14
N CYS A 527 -25.68 39.69 0.14
CA CYS A 527 -25.14 40.46 1.27
C CYS A 527 -25.37 40.02 2.73
N ALA A 528 -24.26 39.88 3.46
CA ALA A 528 -24.19 39.76 4.91
C ALA A 528 -24.45 41.09 5.64
N ASN A 529 -24.75 41.02 6.95
CA ASN A 529 -24.04 41.78 8.00
C ASN A 529 -24.43 41.36 9.43
N LEU A 530 -23.42 41.16 10.29
CA LEU A 530 -23.33 41.50 11.73
C LEU A 530 -24.64 41.44 12.57
N CYS A 531 -24.76 40.64 13.66
CA CYS A 531 -23.93 40.78 14.87
C CYS A 531 -24.31 39.78 16.01
N ARG A 532 -23.33 39.46 16.88
CA ARG A 532 -23.40 38.82 18.24
C ARG A 532 -23.64 37.30 18.33
N GLY A 533 -23.01 36.68 19.36
CA GLY A 533 -23.00 35.24 19.66
C GLY A 533 -22.87 34.93 21.16
N TYR A 534 -22.08 33.90 21.52
CA TYR A 534 -22.05 33.13 22.80
C TYR A 534 -23.21 32.09 22.89
N HIS A 535 -23.02 30.76 22.83
CA HIS A 535 -22.18 29.79 23.60
C HIS A 535 -22.76 29.49 25.00
N PHE A 536 -22.94 28.26 25.50
CA PHE A 536 -22.78 26.87 24.96
C PHE A 536 -23.96 25.98 25.55
N VAL A 537 -24.02 24.63 25.74
CA VAL A 537 -23.07 23.47 25.79
C VAL A 537 -23.82 22.12 25.55
N ASP A 538 -23.06 21.06 25.22
CA ASP A 538 -23.23 19.59 25.44
C ASP A 538 -24.54 18.78 25.21
N PHE A 539 -24.34 17.59 24.63
CA PHE A 539 -25.17 16.38 24.78
C PHE A 539 -24.33 15.09 24.56
N ARG A 540 -24.48 14.08 25.42
CA ARG A 540 -24.30 12.66 25.02
C ARG A 540 -25.35 11.73 25.64
N ILE A 541 -26.28 11.33 24.78
CA ILE A 541 -26.83 9.97 24.57
C ILE A 541 -26.93 9.03 25.79
N ASP A 542 -28.15 8.55 26.07
CA ASP A 542 -28.40 7.11 26.27
C ASP A 542 -29.76 6.71 25.63
N PHE A 543 -30.06 5.41 25.55
CA PHE A 543 -30.99 4.81 24.58
C PHE A 543 -32.51 5.10 24.70
N ASP A 544 -33.22 4.73 23.62
CA ASP A 544 -34.68 4.65 23.40
C ASP A 544 -35.50 5.95 23.23
N ASN A 545 -35.59 6.40 21.97
CA ASN A 545 -36.75 7.08 21.36
C ASN A 545 -37.33 8.30 22.10
N PHE A 546 -36.66 9.46 22.13
CA PHE A 546 -37.37 10.75 22.10
C PHE A 546 -36.57 11.92 21.50
N CYS A 547 -37.30 13.00 21.21
CA CYS A 547 -36.83 14.26 20.64
C CYS A 547 -35.85 15.02 21.54
N VAL A 548 -35.02 15.87 20.92
CA VAL A 548 -34.28 16.95 21.59
C VAL A 548 -35.24 17.85 22.37
N TYR A 549 -34.92 18.12 23.64
CA TYR A 549 -35.59 19.11 24.47
C TYR A 549 -34.67 20.29 24.78
N ASP A 550 -34.97 21.45 24.18
CA ASP A 550 -34.98 22.69 24.96
C ASP A 550 -36.32 22.79 25.70
N THR A 551 -36.33 23.48 26.83
CA THR A 551 -37.39 23.44 27.85
C THR A 551 -38.62 24.29 27.49
N ARG A 552 -39.48 23.75 26.61
CA ARG A 552 -40.85 24.28 26.40
C ARG A 552 -41.90 23.19 26.56
N ALA A 553 -42.95 23.47 27.33
CA ALA A 553 -43.94 22.48 27.72
C ALA A 553 -44.68 21.89 26.51
N MET A 554 -44.63 20.55 26.39
CA MET A 554 -45.29 19.81 25.31
C MET A 554 -46.53 19.08 25.83
N PHE A 555 -47.57 19.06 25.00
CA PHE A 555 -48.86 18.44 25.27
C PHE A 555 -49.10 17.28 24.31
N ARG A 556 -49.83 16.26 24.77
CA ARG A 556 -50.24 15.11 23.96
C ARG A 556 -51.76 14.98 23.94
N PHE A 557 -52.29 14.63 22.78
CA PHE A 557 -53.71 14.44 22.51
C PHE A 557 -54.02 12.95 22.33
N GLN A 558 -55.23 12.54 22.72
CA GLN A 558 -55.73 11.18 22.52
C GLN A 558 -57.15 11.24 21.92
N LYS A 559 -57.39 10.53 20.82
CA LYS A 559 -58.70 10.36 20.17
C LYS A 559 -58.86 8.88 19.83
N ASN A 560 -59.80 8.20 20.49
CA ASN A 560 -60.12 6.77 20.34
C ASN A 560 -58.88 5.85 20.27
N GLU A 561 -58.24 5.67 21.43
CA GLU A 561 -57.10 4.77 21.71
C GLU A 561 -55.77 5.08 21.01
N TYR A 562 -55.76 5.73 19.85
CA TYR A 562 -54.52 6.12 19.15
C TYR A 562 -53.95 7.46 19.66
N TRP A 563 -52.62 7.53 19.72
CA TRP A 563 -51.86 8.71 20.16
C TRP A 563 -51.30 9.49 18.97
N ALA A 564 -51.58 10.79 18.91
CA ALA A 564 -51.00 11.68 17.90
C ALA A 564 -49.60 12.20 18.32
N SER A 565 -48.89 12.79 17.36
CA SER A 565 -47.63 13.50 17.60
C SER A 565 -47.84 14.75 18.47
N CYS A 566 -46.78 15.14 19.19
CA CYS A 566 -46.86 16.15 20.25
C CYS A 566 -46.93 17.58 19.68
N LYS A 567 -47.54 18.51 20.41
CA LYS A 567 -47.56 19.95 20.08
C LYS A 567 -47.24 20.81 21.31
N THR A 568 -46.78 22.04 21.08
CA THR A 568 -46.41 23.03 22.11
C THR A 568 -47.60 23.76 22.76
N SER A 569 -48.84 23.46 22.35
CA SER A 569 -50.06 24.03 22.91
C SER A 569 -51.26 23.07 22.73
N CYS A 570 -52.17 23.05 23.70
CA CYS A 570 -53.36 22.18 23.68
C CYS A 570 -54.58 22.89 24.27
N THR A 571 -55.72 22.82 23.59
CA THR A 571 -57.03 23.30 24.06
C THR A 571 -58.03 22.16 23.90
N ALA A 572 -58.71 21.77 24.97
CA ALA A 572 -59.69 20.69 24.92
C ALA A 572 -61.01 21.18 24.29
N GLY A 573 -61.60 20.40 23.39
CA GLY A 573 -62.79 20.78 22.65
C GLY A 573 -63.20 19.73 21.61
N ILE A 574 -64.12 20.11 20.74
CA ILE A 574 -64.42 19.42 19.48
C ILE A 574 -63.70 20.21 18.37
N ASP A 575 -63.05 19.52 17.45
CA ASP A 575 -62.42 20.16 16.30
C ASP A 575 -63.50 20.72 15.36
N PRO A 576 -63.54 22.02 15.03
CA PRO A 576 -64.55 22.59 14.15
C PRO A 576 -64.49 22.10 12.70
N ALA A 577 -63.50 21.27 12.34
CA ALA A 577 -63.44 20.55 11.07
C ALA A 577 -64.08 19.14 11.09
N ASP A 578 -64.38 18.56 12.27
CA ASP A 578 -65.08 17.27 12.37
C ASP A 578 -66.55 17.41 11.89
N PRO A 579 -67.07 16.54 10.98
CA PRO A 579 -68.48 16.55 10.61
C PRO A 579 -69.41 16.22 11.80
N PRO A 580 -70.64 16.75 11.87
CA PRO A 580 -71.50 16.65 13.07
C PRO A 580 -71.80 15.23 13.56
N GLU A 581 -71.80 14.22 12.69
CA GLU A 581 -72.02 12.80 13.08
C GLU A 581 -70.78 12.10 13.67
N TYR A 582 -69.58 12.70 13.53
CA TYR A 582 -68.30 12.13 13.98
C TYR A 582 -67.57 12.99 15.03
N ALA A 583 -68.18 14.13 15.40
CA ALA A 583 -67.72 15.07 16.41
C ALA A 583 -67.58 14.45 17.80
N THR A 584 -66.39 13.93 18.11
CA THR A 584 -66.04 13.27 19.38
C THR A 584 -65.11 14.18 20.19
N PRO A 585 -65.35 14.43 21.50
CA PRO A 585 -64.53 15.34 22.29
C PRO A 585 -63.09 14.85 22.47
N TRP A 586 -62.14 15.77 22.30
CA TRP A 586 -60.70 15.51 22.38
C TRP A 586 -60.20 15.89 23.79
N THR A 587 -59.38 15.05 24.43
CA THR A 587 -58.82 15.36 25.76
C THR A 587 -57.35 15.77 25.70
N CYS A 588 -57.02 16.90 26.35
CA CYS A 588 -55.66 17.35 26.57
C CYS A 588 -55.08 16.73 27.85
N LYS A 589 -53.89 16.14 27.78
CA LYS A 589 -53.14 15.70 28.98
C LYS A 589 -51.78 16.37 29.02
N ALA A 590 -51.53 17.14 30.08
CA ALA A 590 -50.23 17.70 30.38
C ALA A 590 -49.37 16.66 31.12
N LEU A 591 -48.08 16.58 30.76
CA LEU A 591 -47.07 15.82 31.49
C LEU A 591 -46.46 16.76 32.55
N ALA A 592 -46.69 16.46 33.82
CA ALA A 592 -46.29 17.33 34.93
C ALA A 592 -45.15 16.70 35.74
N CYS A 593 -44.01 17.39 35.80
CA CYS A 593 -42.97 17.17 36.81
C CYS A 593 -43.20 18.13 37.99
N ALA A 594 -42.98 17.67 39.22
CA ALA A 594 -43.33 18.43 40.44
C ALA A 594 -42.14 19.22 41.02
N GLN A 595 -42.43 20.33 41.71
CA GLN A 595 -41.44 21.23 42.34
C GLN A 595 -41.47 21.19 43.88
N ARG A 596 -40.30 21.44 44.49
CA ARG A 596 -40.02 22.39 45.61
C ARG A 596 -38.48 22.52 45.73
N ARG A 597 -37.84 23.69 45.90
CA ARG A 597 -37.86 24.65 47.04
C ARG A 597 -37.34 24.00 48.34
N ASP A 598 -36.42 24.58 49.12
CA ASP A 598 -36.14 26.00 49.40
C ASP A 598 -34.64 26.33 49.68
N TRP A 599 -34.42 27.57 50.16
CA TRP A 599 -33.21 28.35 50.51
C TRP A 599 -32.08 27.75 51.40
N ASP A 600 -30.89 28.33 51.23
CA ASP A 600 -29.81 28.65 52.22
C ASP A 600 -29.04 27.54 52.99
N ARG A 601 -27.70 27.59 52.83
CA ARG A 601 -26.62 27.16 53.77
C ARG A 601 -26.40 25.67 54.05
N GLY A 602 -25.11 25.29 54.14
CA GLY A 602 -24.64 24.14 54.92
C GLY A 602 -23.75 23.17 54.16
N TYR A 603 -22.67 22.70 54.80
CA TYR A 603 -21.86 21.55 54.38
C TYR A 603 -22.42 20.25 55.02
N HIS A 604 -21.82 19.11 54.63
CA HIS A 604 -21.87 17.76 55.27
C HIS A 604 -23.05 16.86 54.81
N PHE A 605 -22.78 15.74 54.10
CA PHE A 605 -22.50 14.35 54.60
C PHE A 605 -23.81 13.50 54.72
N VAL A 606 -23.86 12.16 54.52
CA VAL A 606 -22.85 11.13 54.18
C VAL A 606 -23.50 9.85 53.56
N ASP A 607 -22.67 8.99 52.92
CA ASP A 607 -22.82 7.57 52.47
C ASP A 607 -24.20 6.90 52.24
N PHE A 608 -24.24 6.06 51.20
CA PHE A 608 -24.32 4.59 51.37
C PHE A 608 -23.39 3.88 50.35
N ARG A 609 -22.83 2.72 50.73
CA ARG A 609 -21.94 1.84 49.93
C ARG A 609 -22.66 0.50 49.67
N ILE A 610 -22.26 -0.38 48.73
CA ILE A 610 -21.15 -1.37 48.76
C ILE A 610 -21.24 -2.12 47.39
N ASP A 611 -20.20 -2.55 46.66
CA ASP A 611 -18.72 -2.53 46.85
C ASP A 611 -17.96 -2.47 45.50
N PHE A 612 -16.62 -2.40 45.54
CA PHE A 612 -15.68 -2.70 44.43
C PHE A 612 -14.32 -3.11 45.00
N ASP A 613 -13.78 -4.28 44.66
CA ASP A 613 -12.47 -4.73 45.17
C ASP A 613 -11.57 -5.38 44.10
N ASN A 614 -10.29 -4.97 44.09
CA ASN A 614 -9.21 -5.31 43.14
C ASN A 614 -9.38 -4.72 41.71
N PHE A 615 -8.42 -4.03 41.09
CA PHE A 615 -6.95 -4.08 41.21
C PHE A 615 -6.27 -2.68 41.14
N CYS A 616 -4.96 -2.63 41.42
CA CYS A 616 -4.07 -1.53 41.04
C CYS A 616 -2.97 -2.04 40.09
N VAL A 617 -2.49 -1.20 39.18
CA VAL A 617 -1.40 -1.50 38.22
C VAL A 617 -0.23 -0.55 38.47
N TYR A 618 0.99 -0.96 38.10
CA TYR A 618 2.25 -0.44 38.63
C TYR A 618 2.84 0.78 37.89
N ASP A 619 3.48 1.67 38.66
CA ASP A 619 4.76 2.26 38.32
C ASP A 619 5.67 2.26 39.57
N THR A 620 6.97 2.40 39.35
CA THR A 620 8.13 1.99 40.16
C THR A 620 8.41 2.82 41.43
N ARG A 621 7.40 3.29 42.15
CA ARG A 621 7.57 4.01 43.43
C ARG A 621 6.70 3.43 44.54
N ALA A 622 7.33 3.10 45.67
CA ALA A 622 6.66 2.46 46.80
C ALA A 622 5.50 3.33 47.35
N MET A 623 4.31 2.71 47.47
CA MET A 623 3.11 3.33 48.04
C MET A 623 2.70 2.65 49.35
N PHE A 624 2.08 3.42 50.23
CA PHE A 624 1.57 2.97 51.52
C PHE A 624 0.04 2.93 51.50
N ARG A 625 -0.55 1.89 52.10
CA ARG A 625 -1.98 1.82 52.46
C ARG A 625 -2.14 2.19 53.94
N PHE A 626 -3.12 3.03 54.21
CA PHE A 626 -3.58 3.38 55.56
C PHE A 626 -4.82 2.55 55.93
N GLN A 627 -5.06 2.35 57.23
CA GLN A 627 -6.29 1.74 57.74
C GLN A 627 -6.84 2.54 58.93
N LYS A 628 -8.14 2.87 58.86
CA LYS A 628 -8.99 3.36 59.96
C LYS A 628 -10.34 2.67 59.81
N ASN A 629 -10.71 1.82 60.78
CA ASN A 629 -11.98 1.10 60.90
C ASN A 629 -12.52 0.45 59.60
N GLU A 630 -12.04 -0.77 59.33
CA GLU A 630 -12.56 -1.77 58.36
C GLU A 630 -12.67 -1.40 56.87
N TYR A 631 -12.53 -0.14 56.48
CA TYR A 631 -12.55 0.29 55.08
C TYR A 631 -11.20 0.80 54.56
N TRP A 632 -10.87 0.47 53.31
CA TRP A 632 -9.66 0.91 52.62
C TRP A 632 -9.91 2.21 51.82
N ALA A 633 -8.89 3.07 51.73
CA ALA A 633 -8.92 4.28 50.91
C ALA A 633 -7.55 4.57 50.26
N SER A 634 -7.61 5.21 49.08
CA SER A 634 -6.54 5.87 48.29
C SER A 634 -5.07 5.60 48.65
N CYS A 635 -4.30 5.05 47.70
CA CYS A 635 -2.85 4.92 47.79
C CYS A 635 -2.14 6.27 47.92
N LYS A 636 -1.13 6.38 48.80
CA LYS A 636 -0.27 7.57 48.94
C LYS A 636 1.22 7.21 48.97
N THR A 637 2.08 8.17 48.67
CA THR A 637 3.55 8.01 48.56
C THR A 637 4.32 8.18 49.88
N SER A 638 3.65 8.44 51.01
CA SER A 638 4.26 8.48 52.35
C SER A 638 3.23 8.16 53.44
N CYS A 639 3.70 7.74 54.62
CA CYS A 639 2.84 7.35 55.75
C CYS A 639 3.47 7.71 57.10
N THR A 640 2.69 8.28 58.02
CA THR A 640 3.07 8.54 59.43
C THR A 640 1.86 8.22 60.30
N ALA A 641 2.07 7.52 61.42
CA ALA A 641 0.99 7.12 62.32
C ALA A 641 0.68 8.23 63.35
N GLY A 642 -0.60 8.52 63.57
CA GLY A 642 -1.07 9.56 64.48
C GLY A 642 -2.59 9.66 64.54
N ILE A 643 -3.09 10.71 65.21
CA ILE A 643 -4.47 11.18 65.14
C ILE A 643 -4.49 12.34 64.14
N ASP A 644 -5.51 12.40 63.29
CA ASP A 644 -5.65 13.48 62.31
C ASP A 644 -6.12 14.77 63.03
N PRO A 645 -5.38 15.89 62.95
CA PRO A 645 -5.78 17.14 63.59
C PRO A 645 -7.03 17.80 62.98
N ALA A 646 -7.59 17.25 61.90
CA ALA A 646 -8.89 17.63 61.35
C ALA A 646 -10.10 16.83 61.90
N ASP A 647 -9.89 15.74 62.65
CA ASP A 647 -10.99 14.97 63.26
C ASP A 647 -11.66 15.80 64.41
N PRO A 648 -13.01 15.88 64.47
CA PRO A 648 -13.70 16.44 65.63
C PRO A 648 -13.40 15.65 66.93
N PRO A 649 -13.35 16.30 68.11
CA PRO A 649 -12.93 15.65 69.37
C PRO A 649 -13.74 14.41 69.79
N GLU A 650 -14.97 14.27 69.30
CA GLU A 650 -15.88 13.16 69.61
C GLU A 650 -15.64 11.91 68.73
N TYR A 651 -14.86 12.02 67.65
CA TYR A 651 -14.61 10.94 66.68
C TYR A 651 -13.12 10.65 66.40
N ALA A 652 -12.21 11.42 67.01
CA ALA A 652 -10.77 11.30 66.86
C ALA A 652 -10.25 9.90 67.27
N THR A 653 -9.76 9.13 66.29
CA THR A 653 -9.24 7.76 66.49
C THR A 653 -7.94 7.52 65.68
N PRO A 654 -6.95 6.78 66.20
CA PRO A 654 -5.63 6.66 65.55
C PRO A 654 -5.61 5.74 64.32
N TRP A 655 -4.65 5.97 63.41
CA TRP A 655 -4.50 5.27 62.12
C TRP A 655 -3.19 4.46 62.04
N THR A 656 -3.12 3.41 61.22
CA THR A 656 -1.90 2.58 61.00
C THR A 656 -1.55 2.33 59.52
N CYS A 657 -0.29 2.00 59.23
CA CYS A 657 0.32 1.90 57.88
C CYS A 657 0.70 0.45 57.48
N LYS A 658 0.60 0.10 56.19
CA LYS A 658 1.18 -1.13 55.59
C LYS A 658 1.65 -0.92 54.13
N VAL A 659 2.60 -1.75 53.67
CA VAL A 659 3.25 -1.68 52.34
C VAL A 659 2.81 -2.87 51.45
N LEU A 660 2.83 -2.69 50.12
CA LEU A 660 2.63 -3.73 49.11
C LEU A 660 3.68 -3.57 47.98
N SER A 661 4.22 -4.69 47.51
CA SER A 661 5.16 -4.79 46.38
C SER A 661 5.13 -6.21 45.82
N GLY A 662 5.34 -6.39 44.52
CA GLY A 662 5.46 -7.72 43.90
C GLY A 662 6.82 -7.91 43.23
N GLU A 663 7.39 -9.10 43.37
CA GLU A 663 8.13 -9.82 42.31
C GLU A 663 8.39 -11.28 42.74
N THR A 664 9.21 -12.02 41.99
CA THR A 664 9.28 -13.48 42.04
C THR A 664 10.08 -14.08 43.20
N GLY A 665 9.64 -15.26 43.67
CA GLY A 665 10.55 -16.34 44.07
C GLY A 665 10.93 -16.49 45.55
N THR A 666 10.58 -17.65 46.11
CA THR A 666 11.27 -18.37 47.22
C THR A 666 11.52 -17.68 48.56
N GLU A 667 11.04 -18.30 49.64
CA GLU A 667 11.50 -18.03 51.00
C GLU A 667 12.97 -18.44 51.20
N ALA A 668 13.77 -17.56 51.81
CA ALA A 668 15.10 -17.90 52.36
C ALA A 668 15.43 -17.06 53.62
N THR A 669 14.66 -17.27 54.68
CA THR A 669 15.08 -17.14 56.10
C THR A 669 15.86 -15.90 56.58
N THR A 670 15.11 -15.01 57.25
CA THR A 670 15.37 -14.48 58.62
C THR A 670 16.50 -13.49 58.96
N SER A 671 16.18 -12.66 59.95
CA SER A 671 17.03 -11.77 60.79
C SER A 671 17.71 -10.59 60.08
N SER A 672 17.43 -9.30 60.32
CA SER A 672 16.92 -8.49 61.46
C SER A 672 18.01 -7.70 62.20
N THR A 673 17.73 -6.39 62.32
CA THR A 673 18.05 -5.49 63.46
C THR A 673 19.22 -4.49 63.29
N SER A 674 18.83 -3.24 63.03
CA SER A 674 19.42 -1.94 63.47
C SER A 674 20.89 -1.60 63.24
N GLY A 675 21.12 -0.33 62.85
CA GLY A 675 22.02 0.55 63.62
C GLY A 675 22.79 1.62 62.85
N SER A 676 22.89 2.82 63.45
CA SER A 676 23.65 4.02 63.00
C SER A 676 23.19 4.65 61.68
N THR A 677 22.81 5.93 61.55
CA THR A 677 23.13 7.19 62.26
C THR A 677 24.41 7.89 61.76
N SER A 678 24.19 8.85 60.85
CA SER A 678 24.92 10.11 60.60
C SER A 678 26.38 10.13 60.09
N THR A 679 26.67 11.21 59.34
CA THR A 679 28.00 11.74 58.93
C THR A 679 28.82 10.87 57.95
N THR A 680 29.58 11.42 56.99
CA THR A 680 30.07 12.82 56.85
C THR A 680 30.19 13.27 55.38
N SER A 681 30.13 14.59 55.15
CA SER A 681 30.73 15.38 54.04
C SER A 681 31.23 14.69 52.75
N ALA A 682 30.73 15.17 51.61
CA ALA A 682 31.41 15.09 50.31
C ALA A 682 32.70 15.96 50.31
N PRO A 683 33.63 15.79 49.34
CA PRO A 683 33.39 16.39 48.01
C PRO A 683 33.81 15.55 46.78
N THR A 684 33.09 15.80 45.68
CA THR A 684 33.54 15.81 44.27
C THR A 684 34.47 14.71 43.75
N THR A 685 33.89 13.79 42.96
CA THR A 685 34.51 13.37 41.68
C THR A 685 33.42 13.30 40.62
N THR A 686 33.74 13.72 39.39
CA THR A 686 32.80 13.70 38.25
C THR A 686 32.49 12.26 37.83
N ALA A 687 31.21 11.92 37.73
CA ALA A 687 30.75 10.67 37.13
C ALA A 687 29.64 10.99 36.12
N SER A 688 29.83 10.57 34.87
CA SER A 688 28.83 10.65 33.82
C SER A 688 27.67 9.71 34.13
N ILE A 689 26.46 10.25 34.28
CA ILE A 689 25.25 9.42 34.34
C ILE A 689 24.90 9.03 32.90
N GLU A 690 25.36 7.86 32.48
CA GLU A 690 24.80 7.20 31.30
C GLU A 690 23.39 6.71 31.66
N THR A 691 22.38 7.51 31.32
CA THR A 691 20.99 7.05 31.32
C THR A 691 20.82 6.02 30.21
N SER A 692 20.77 4.74 30.56
CA SER A 692 20.49 3.66 29.62
C SER A 692 19.01 3.67 29.21
N THR A 693 18.62 4.64 28.39
CA THR A 693 17.28 4.75 27.82
C THR A 693 17.05 3.65 26.80
N THR A 694 16.33 2.60 27.20
CA THR A 694 15.80 1.58 26.29
C THR A 694 14.97 2.28 25.20
N SER A 695 15.27 2.03 23.92
CA SER A 695 14.58 2.71 22.82
C SER A 695 13.09 2.38 22.78
N VAL A 696 12.27 3.28 22.22
CA VAL A 696 10.81 3.16 22.27
C VAL A 696 10.30 1.88 21.58
N VAL A 697 10.92 1.45 20.48
CA VAL A 697 10.59 0.17 19.83
C VAL A 697 11.06 -1.03 20.66
N LYS A 698 12.17 -0.94 21.41
CA LYS A 698 12.57 -2.01 22.36
C LYS A 698 11.66 -2.09 23.59
N LYS A 699 10.90 -1.04 23.89
CA LYS A 699 9.89 -1.01 24.96
C LYS A 699 8.54 -1.59 24.49
N HIS A 700 8.13 -1.32 23.25
CA HIS A 700 6.78 -1.61 22.77
C HIS A 700 6.68 -2.68 21.66
N GLY A 701 7.78 -3.09 21.04
CA GLY A 701 7.80 -4.18 20.06
C GLY A 701 6.85 -3.96 18.89
N PHE A 702 6.26 -5.04 18.39
CA PHE A 702 5.27 -4.99 17.29
C PHE A 702 3.96 -4.36 17.73
N LEU A 703 3.57 -3.25 17.07
CA LEU A 703 2.28 -2.60 17.29
C LEU A 703 1.12 -3.46 16.77
N LYS A 704 0.01 -3.48 17.52
CA LYS A 704 -1.19 -4.28 17.24
C LYS A 704 -2.45 -3.45 17.46
N VAL A 705 -3.40 -3.49 16.53
CA VAL A 705 -4.75 -2.99 16.78
C VAL A 705 -5.55 -4.01 17.59
N VAL A 706 -6.01 -3.59 18.77
CA VAL A 706 -6.86 -4.38 19.66
C VAL A 706 -8.13 -3.59 19.91
N GLY A 707 -9.23 -4.03 19.29
CA GLY A 707 -10.47 -3.25 19.22
C GLY A 707 -10.25 -1.94 18.46
N ASN A 708 -10.53 -0.82 19.13
CA ASN A 708 -10.40 0.55 18.61
C ASN A 708 -9.06 1.23 18.95
N GLN A 709 -8.04 0.48 19.40
CA GLN A 709 -6.81 1.05 19.94
C GLN A 709 -5.55 0.45 19.30
N VAL A 710 -4.56 1.31 19.02
CA VAL A 710 -3.19 0.87 18.74
C VAL A 710 -2.51 0.53 20.06
N THR A 711 -1.97 -0.67 20.16
CA THR A 711 -1.35 -1.23 21.36
C THR A 711 0.05 -1.74 21.06
N ASP A 712 0.87 -1.93 22.10
CA ASP A 712 2.16 -2.58 22.01
C ASP A 712 2.06 -4.11 21.92
N GLU A 713 3.21 -4.77 21.83
CA GLU A 713 3.28 -6.22 21.71
C GLU A 713 2.63 -6.95 22.89
N SER A 714 2.55 -6.32 24.07
CA SER A 714 1.88 -6.84 25.27
C SER A 714 0.37 -6.56 25.32
N GLY A 715 -0.14 -5.72 24.42
CA GLY A 715 -1.55 -5.30 24.37
C GLY A 715 -1.87 -4.05 25.20
N ALA A 716 -0.86 -3.31 25.69
CA ALA A 716 -1.08 -2.02 26.36
C ALA A 716 -1.22 -0.88 25.33
N PRO A 717 -2.16 0.07 25.46
CA PRO A 717 -2.32 1.18 24.52
C PRO A 717 -1.06 2.02 24.34
N VAL A 718 -0.73 2.33 23.09
CA VAL A 718 0.46 3.11 22.68
C VAL A 718 0.02 4.40 22.03
N ARG A 719 0.71 5.50 22.40
CA ARG A 719 0.65 6.77 21.69
C ARG A 719 2.04 7.20 21.25
N LEU A 720 2.24 7.22 19.94
CA LEU A 720 3.45 7.72 19.29
C LEU A 720 3.32 9.22 18.97
N ARG A 721 4.46 9.89 18.87
CA ARG A 721 4.61 11.35 18.73
C ARG A 721 5.75 11.62 17.78
N GLY A 722 5.48 12.32 16.67
CA GLY A 722 6.42 12.37 15.57
C GLY A 722 6.38 13.62 14.69
N MET A 723 7.26 13.58 13.70
CA MET A 723 7.39 14.55 12.63
C MET A 723 7.40 13.81 11.30
N SER A 724 6.78 14.38 10.27
CA SER A 724 6.89 13.94 8.89
C SER A 724 8.00 14.72 8.19
N LEU A 725 8.73 14.02 7.32
CA LEU A 725 9.51 14.67 6.28
C LEU A 725 8.55 15.21 5.22
N PHE A 726 8.93 16.31 4.57
CA PHE A 726 8.18 16.88 3.46
C PHE A 726 8.47 16.13 2.15
N TRP A 727 7.59 16.31 1.16
CA TRP A 727 7.60 15.74 -0.21
C TRP A 727 9.01 15.44 -0.73
N SER A 728 9.28 14.15 -0.94
CA SER A 728 10.64 13.61 -1.12
C SER A 728 11.40 14.15 -2.34
N GLN A 729 10.71 14.57 -3.41
CA GLN A 729 11.34 15.18 -4.59
C GLN A 729 11.52 16.71 -4.46
N TRP A 730 10.81 17.36 -3.54
CA TRP A 730 10.89 18.81 -3.31
C TRP A 730 11.83 19.21 -2.16
N LYS A 731 11.99 18.35 -1.16
CA LYS A 731 12.89 18.57 0.00
C LYS A 731 13.85 17.39 0.26
N PRO A 732 14.54 16.84 -0.75
CA PRO A 732 15.42 15.67 -0.59
C PRO A 732 16.58 15.90 0.40
N GLN A 733 16.94 17.14 0.71
CA GLN A 733 18.02 17.47 1.66
C GLN A 733 17.74 17.06 3.11
N PHE A 734 16.48 16.83 3.50
CA PHE A 734 16.12 16.34 4.85
C PHE A 734 15.89 14.83 4.92
N TRP A 735 15.98 14.12 3.79
CA TRP A 735 15.84 12.66 3.71
C TRP A 735 17.17 11.97 4.01
N THR A 736 17.70 12.25 5.20
CA THR A 736 19.04 11.88 5.66
C THR A 736 18.99 11.17 7.00
N LYS A 737 20.03 10.39 7.29
CA LYS A 737 20.20 9.78 8.61
C LYS A 737 20.40 10.83 9.70
N GLY A 738 21.14 11.92 9.44
CA GLY A 738 21.35 12.99 10.43
C GLY A 738 20.06 13.69 10.85
N THR A 739 19.13 13.92 9.92
CA THR A 739 17.81 14.48 10.26
C THR A 739 17.02 13.55 11.19
N THR A 740 16.92 12.25 10.87
CA THR A 740 16.21 11.27 11.72
C THR A 740 16.88 11.12 13.10
N GLU A 741 18.21 11.05 13.16
CA GLU A 741 18.97 11.00 14.41
C GLU A 741 18.76 12.27 15.25
N TRP A 742 18.74 13.45 14.63
CA TRP A 742 18.53 14.71 15.35
C TRP A 742 17.12 14.86 15.89
N LEU A 743 16.09 14.49 15.14
CA LEU A 743 14.70 14.50 15.60
C LEU A 743 14.51 13.57 16.81
N GLN A 744 15.11 12.37 16.80
CA GLN A 744 15.06 11.46 17.94
C GLN A 744 15.79 12.05 19.16
N LYS A 745 17.00 12.57 18.96
CA LYS A 745 17.92 12.99 20.01
C LYS A 745 17.57 14.33 20.65
N ASP A 746 17.16 15.31 19.85
CA ASP A 746 16.91 16.69 20.28
C ASP A 746 15.42 16.99 20.43
N TRP A 747 14.55 16.48 19.56
CA TRP A 747 13.10 16.73 19.64
C TRP A 747 12.36 15.64 20.44
N GLY A 748 12.98 14.47 20.65
CA GLY A 748 12.40 13.38 21.43
C GLY A 748 11.33 12.57 20.69
N VAL A 749 11.30 12.60 19.35
CA VAL A 749 10.27 11.88 18.58
C VAL A 749 10.35 10.38 18.82
N THR A 750 9.18 9.74 18.89
CA THR A 750 9.03 8.27 18.92
C THR A 750 8.63 7.70 17.56
N LEU A 751 8.41 8.58 16.59
CA LEU A 751 7.89 8.30 15.25
C LEU A 751 8.46 9.29 14.23
N ILE A 752 8.76 8.82 13.03
CA ILE A 752 9.00 9.65 11.84
C ILE A 752 8.11 9.19 10.68
N ARG A 753 7.59 10.11 9.85
CA ARG A 753 6.85 9.75 8.62
C ARG A 753 7.69 10.09 7.39
N ALA A 754 7.81 9.11 6.50
CA ALA A 754 8.55 9.19 5.25
C ALA A 754 7.55 9.34 4.10
N ALA A 755 7.07 10.58 3.88
CA ALA A 755 6.13 10.98 2.83
C ALA A 755 6.77 10.89 1.42
N MET A 756 6.82 9.68 0.87
CA MET A 756 7.46 9.44 -0.42
C MET A 756 6.53 9.88 -1.54
N ALA A 757 6.89 10.98 -2.21
CA ALA A 757 6.08 11.54 -3.28
C ALA A 757 6.03 10.59 -4.49
N VAL A 758 4.81 10.33 -4.97
CA VAL A 758 4.57 9.37 -6.05
C VAL A 758 4.47 10.06 -7.41
N GLU A 759 3.78 11.20 -7.46
CA GLU A 759 3.48 11.98 -8.67
C GLU A 759 4.75 12.51 -9.39
N LYS A 760 4.56 13.27 -10.48
CA LYS A 760 5.64 13.74 -11.37
C LYS A 760 6.84 14.34 -10.61
N GLY A 761 8.02 13.78 -10.87
CA GLY A 761 9.28 14.10 -10.18
C GLY A 761 9.59 13.18 -9.00
N GLY A 762 8.59 12.48 -8.45
CA GLY A 762 8.72 11.42 -7.45
C GLY A 762 8.77 10.03 -8.09
N TYR A 763 8.22 9.03 -7.37
CA TYR A 763 8.44 7.60 -7.62
C TYR A 763 8.16 7.17 -9.06
N LEU A 764 7.05 7.62 -9.67
CA LEU A 764 6.66 7.30 -11.04
C LEU A 764 7.68 7.73 -12.12
N THR A 765 8.63 8.59 -11.75
CA THR A 765 9.69 9.10 -12.64
C THR A 765 11.10 8.83 -12.15
N ASN A 766 11.30 8.58 -10.86
CA ASN A 766 12.61 8.53 -10.19
C ASN A 766 12.72 7.37 -9.16
N GLU A 767 12.07 6.23 -9.44
CA GLU A 767 11.95 5.06 -8.56
C GLU A 767 13.19 4.76 -7.68
N GLU A 768 14.37 4.58 -8.28
CA GLU A 768 15.60 4.25 -7.54
C GLU A 768 15.98 5.33 -6.50
N ALA A 769 15.82 6.60 -6.86
CA ALA A 769 16.15 7.72 -5.98
C ALA A 769 15.15 7.87 -4.83
N GLU A 770 13.87 7.61 -5.08
CA GLU A 770 12.83 7.63 -4.04
C GLU A 770 12.94 6.42 -3.10
N LEU A 771 13.11 5.20 -3.63
CA LEU A 771 13.39 4.00 -2.84
C LEU A 771 14.60 4.22 -1.93
N LYS A 772 15.72 4.71 -2.47
CA LYS A 772 16.93 4.99 -1.69
C LYS A 772 16.69 6.00 -0.56
N LYS A 773 15.87 7.03 -0.79
CA LYS A 773 15.47 7.99 0.24
C LYS A 773 14.63 7.35 1.34
N VAL A 774 13.60 6.56 0.99
CA VAL A 774 12.79 5.83 1.98
C VAL A 774 13.65 4.89 2.82
N LYS A 775 14.47 4.05 2.18
CA LYS A 775 15.35 3.10 2.89
C LYS A 775 16.31 3.80 3.84
N THR A 776 16.91 4.93 3.43
CA THR A 776 17.77 5.76 4.30
C THR A 776 17.05 6.21 5.57
N VAL A 777 15.77 6.59 5.49
CA VAL A 777 14.98 7.04 6.64
C VAL A 777 14.52 5.86 7.52
N VAL A 778 14.14 4.74 6.91
CA VAL A 778 13.74 3.51 7.62
C VAL A 778 14.92 2.90 8.37
N ASP A 779 16.09 2.76 7.73
CA ASP A 779 17.32 2.29 8.36
C ASP A 779 17.71 3.17 9.55
N ALA A 780 17.65 4.50 9.38
CA ALA A 780 17.95 5.44 10.46
C ALA A 780 16.96 5.34 11.64
N ALA A 781 15.67 5.13 11.36
CA ALA A 781 14.66 4.91 12.40
C ALA A 781 14.86 3.58 13.16
N ILE A 782 15.32 2.53 12.45
CA ILE A 782 15.72 1.25 13.04
C ILE A 782 16.93 1.43 13.96
N ASP A 783 17.98 2.12 13.49
CA ASP A 783 19.21 2.37 14.26
C ASP A 783 18.97 3.13 15.57
N VAL A 784 18.15 4.20 15.55
CA VAL A 784 17.80 4.94 16.78
C VAL A 784 16.63 4.32 17.57
N GLY A 785 16.00 3.29 17.01
CA GLY A 785 14.95 2.49 17.65
C GLY A 785 13.62 3.23 17.87
N ILE A 786 13.23 4.05 16.89
CA ILE A 786 11.91 4.70 16.80
C ILE A 786 11.05 4.03 15.71
N TYR A 787 9.75 4.32 15.71
CA TYR A 787 8.87 3.86 14.65
C TYR A 787 8.98 4.74 13.40
N VAL A 788 8.68 4.19 12.23
CA VAL A 788 8.66 4.88 10.94
C VAL A 788 7.39 4.52 10.17
N ILE A 789 6.69 5.54 9.67
CA ILE A 789 5.64 5.35 8.66
C ILE A 789 6.28 5.45 7.28
N ILE A 790 6.11 4.41 6.48
CA ILE A 790 6.39 4.40 5.03
C ILE A 790 5.09 4.81 4.34
N ASP A 791 5.06 6.02 3.79
CA ASP A 791 3.86 6.65 3.23
C ASP A 791 3.95 6.76 1.69
N TRP A 792 2.92 6.23 1.02
CA TRP A 792 2.71 6.38 -0.43
C TRP A 792 1.99 7.70 -0.69
N HIS A 793 2.79 8.75 -0.82
CA HIS A 793 2.32 10.14 -0.82
C HIS A 793 1.77 10.54 -2.19
N ASP A 794 0.47 10.31 -2.33
CA ASP A 794 -0.31 10.35 -3.57
C ASP A 794 -1.76 10.78 -3.26
N HIS A 795 -2.37 11.56 -4.16
CA HIS A 795 -3.79 11.96 -4.10
C HIS A 795 -4.69 11.11 -5.02
N ASN A 796 -4.09 10.17 -5.76
CA ASN A 796 -4.70 9.40 -6.84
C ASN A 796 -4.19 7.93 -6.86
N ALA A 797 -3.86 7.36 -5.71
CA ALA A 797 -3.15 6.07 -5.63
C ALA A 797 -3.86 4.89 -6.32
N GLU A 798 -5.19 4.96 -6.50
CA GLU A 798 -5.94 3.98 -7.29
C GLU A 798 -5.52 3.89 -8.77
N LYS A 799 -4.95 4.97 -9.32
CA LYS A 799 -4.42 5.02 -10.70
C LYS A 799 -3.00 4.46 -10.80
N HIS A 800 -2.29 4.42 -9.68
CA HIS A 800 -0.90 3.95 -9.58
C HIS A 800 -0.80 2.63 -8.79
N GLU A 801 -1.87 1.82 -8.82
CA GLU A 801 -1.98 0.59 -8.02
C GLU A 801 -0.92 -0.45 -8.36
N LYS A 802 -0.45 -0.51 -9.62
CA LYS A 802 0.61 -1.46 -10.03
C LYS A 802 1.94 -1.08 -9.37
N GLU A 803 2.21 0.21 -9.31
CA GLU A 803 3.43 0.82 -8.79
C GLU A 803 3.40 0.76 -7.25
N ALA A 804 2.27 1.06 -6.62
CA ALA A 804 2.04 0.82 -5.19
C ALA A 804 2.19 -0.68 -4.83
N THR A 805 1.64 -1.58 -5.65
CA THR A 805 1.77 -3.04 -5.49
C THR A 805 3.22 -3.52 -5.63
N LYS A 806 4.04 -2.84 -6.43
CA LYS A 806 5.48 -3.11 -6.55
C LYS A 806 6.22 -2.59 -5.30
N PHE A 807 6.04 -1.32 -4.98
CA PHE A 807 6.67 -0.65 -3.84
C PHE A 807 6.36 -1.33 -2.51
N PHE A 808 5.08 -1.52 -2.16
CA PHE A 808 4.72 -2.14 -0.88
C PHE A 808 5.09 -3.62 -0.80
N ARG A 809 5.24 -4.33 -1.93
CA ARG A 809 5.80 -5.68 -1.95
C ARG A 809 7.29 -5.67 -1.61
N GLU A 810 8.06 -4.71 -2.13
CA GLU A 810 9.48 -4.57 -1.83
C GLU A 810 9.68 -4.16 -0.35
N MET A 811 9.05 -3.06 0.07
CA MET A 811 9.19 -2.55 1.43
C MET A 811 8.68 -3.53 2.50
N ALA A 812 7.62 -4.31 2.22
CA ALA A 812 7.17 -5.36 3.13
C ALA A 812 8.04 -6.63 3.09
N LYS A 813 8.69 -6.97 1.97
CA LYS A 813 9.67 -8.07 1.93
C LYS A 813 10.96 -7.74 2.67
N GLU A 814 11.41 -6.48 2.62
CA GLU A 814 12.68 -6.05 3.20
C GLU A 814 12.56 -5.64 4.68
N TYR A 815 11.50 -4.90 5.02
CA TYR A 815 11.31 -4.32 6.36
C TYR A 815 10.11 -4.89 7.14
N GLY A 816 9.36 -5.83 6.56
CA GLY A 816 8.13 -6.36 7.16
C GLY A 816 8.28 -7.12 8.48
N GLU A 817 9.50 -7.60 8.78
CA GLU A 817 9.85 -8.24 10.06
C GLU A 817 10.40 -7.26 11.11
N PHE A 818 10.52 -5.96 10.80
CA PHE A 818 10.99 -4.96 11.75
C PHE A 818 9.80 -4.32 12.49
N PRO A 819 9.72 -4.38 13.83
CA PRO A 819 8.62 -3.79 14.59
C PRO A 819 8.53 -2.26 14.43
N ASN A 820 9.62 -1.60 14.03
CA ASN A 820 9.68 -0.17 13.75
C ASN A 820 8.69 0.29 12.67
N VAL A 821 8.37 -0.56 11.68
CA VAL A 821 7.75 -0.11 10.43
C VAL A 821 6.23 -0.12 10.50
N ILE A 822 5.62 0.97 10.05
CA ILE A 822 4.19 1.16 9.82
C ILE A 822 4.04 1.48 8.32
N PHE A 823 2.99 0.97 7.66
CA PHE A 823 2.73 1.26 6.25
C PHE A 823 1.50 2.16 6.11
N GLU A 824 1.60 3.26 5.37
CA GLU A 824 0.49 4.14 5.03
C GLU A 824 0.29 4.10 3.51
N ILE A 825 -0.81 3.47 3.08
CA ILE A 825 -0.91 2.96 1.69
C ILE A 825 -1.62 3.89 0.71
N TYR A 826 -2.17 5.00 1.21
CA TYR A 826 -2.78 6.08 0.45
C TYR A 826 -2.82 7.28 1.39
N ASN A 827 -2.01 8.31 1.11
CA ASN A 827 -1.95 9.55 1.88
C ASN A 827 -3.31 10.28 1.94
N GLU A 828 -3.79 10.79 0.81
CA GLU A 828 -4.98 11.66 0.77
C GLU A 828 -5.91 11.34 -0.39
N PRO A 829 -6.80 10.35 -0.22
CA PRO A 829 -7.90 10.14 -1.15
C PRO A 829 -8.78 11.40 -1.25
N ILE A 830 -8.90 11.93 -2.48
CA ILE A 830 -9.83 13.01 -2.79
C ILE A 830 -11.29 12.53 -2.74
N ALA A 831 -12.25 13.29 -3.26
CA ALA A 831 -13.70 13.03 -3.12
C ALA A 831 -14.27 11.74 -3.77
N GLN A 832 -13.42 10.80 -4.20
CA GLN A 832 -13.79 9.51 -4.80
C GLN A 832 -14.62 8.65 -3.83
N ASP A 833 -15.41 7.71 -4.35
CA ASP A 833 -16.32 6.88 -3.54
C ASP A 833 -15.57 5.83 -2.69
N TRP A 834 -15.94 5.69 -1.42
CA TRP A 834 -15.34 4.72 -0.50
C TRP A 834 -15.49 3.29 -1.01
N ASN A 835 -16.71 2.88 -1.37
CA ASN A 835 -17.06 1.49 -1.64
C ASN A 835 -16.68 1.04 -3.06
N GLN A 836 -16.68 1.95 -4.03
CA GLN A 836 -16.37 1.66 -5.42
C GLN A 836 -14.87 1.79 -5.74
N THR A 837 -14.12 2.61 -4.99
CA THR A 837 -12.74 2.96 -5.35
C THR A 837 -11.74 2.77 -4.22
N ILE A 838 -11.89 3.49 -3.10
CA ILE A 838 -10.86 3.59 -2.06
C ILE A 838 -10.76 2.31 -1.22
N LYS A 839 -11.87 1.79 -0.70
CA LYS A 839 -11.93 0.52 0.04
C LYS A 839 -11.48 -0.67 -0.83
N PRO A 840 -11.90 -0.80 -2.11
CA PRO A 840 -11.35 -1.82 -3.00
C PRO A 840 -9.83 -1.72 -3.24
N TYR A 841 -9.26 -0.51 -3.38
CA TYR A 841 -7.80 -0.31 -3.48
C TYR A 841 -7.10 -0.76 -2.18
N HIS A 842 -7.58 -0.30 -1.03
CA HIS A 842 -7.04 -0.70 0.29
C HIS A 842 -7.08 -2.21 0.46
N GLU A 843 -8.20 -2.84 0.11
CA GLU A 843 -8.36 -4.29 0.13
C GLU A 843 -7.40 -5.04 -0.80
N ARG A 844 -6.80 -4.40 -1.81
CA ARG A 844 -5.79 -5.01 -2.68
C ARG A 844 -4.39 -4.81 -2.09
N ILE A 845 -4.00 -3.58 -1.73
CA ILE A 845 -2.66 -3.30 -1.18
C ILE A 845 -2.45 -3.91 0.22
N VAL A 846 -3.46 -3.96 1.08
CA VAL A 846 -3.40 -4.71 2.36
C VAL A 846 -3.07 -6.18 2.12
N LYS A 847 -3.65 -6.80 1.09
CA LYS A 847 -3.37 -8.20 0.71
C LYS A 847 -1.96 -8.38 0.10
N VAL A 848 -1.33 -7.32 -0.40
CA VAL A 848 0.09 -7.33 -0.82
C VAL A 848 1.02 -7.31 0.39
N ILE A 849 0.81 -6.37 1.33
CA ILE A 849 1.66 -6.22 2.53
C ILE A 849 1.53 -7.43 3.46
N ARG A 850 0.31 -7.94 3.66
CA ARG A 850 0.03 -9.08 4.57
C ARG A 850 0.63 -10.41 4.12
N LYS A 851 1.20 -10.51 2.90
CA LYS A 851 2.03 -11.66 2.50
C LYS A 851 3.41 -11.69 3.18
N TYR A 852 3.92 -10.54 3.64
CA TYR A 852 5.28 -10.40 4.17
C TYR A 852 5.36 -9.68 5.52
N SER A 853 4.31 -8.97 5.96
CA SER A 853 4.30 -8.27 7.26
C SER A 853 2.97 -8.32 8.00
N SER A 854 3.05 -8.53 9.31
CA SER A 854 1.94 -8.37 10.26
C SER A 854 1.87 -6.97 10.89
N ASN A 855 2.74 -6.03 10.49
CA ASN A 855 2.83 -4.69 11.06
C ASN A 855 1.55 -3.86 10.85
N LEU A 856 1.44 -2.78 11.61
CA LEU A 856 0.34 -1.81 11.49
C LEU A 856 0.28 -1.26 10.06
N ILE A 857 -0.91 -1.32 9.44
CA ILE A 857 -1.21 -0.62 8.18
C ILE A 857 -2.22 0.49 8.50
N VAL A 858 -1.94 1.69 8.01
CA VAL A 858 -2.80 2.87 8.10
C VAL A 858 -3.43 3.14 6.72
N LEU A 859 -4.72 3.44 6.74
CA LEU A 859 -5.57 3.54 5.56
C LEU A 859 -6.09 4.97 5.39
N GLY A 860 -5.77 5.60 4.24
CA GLY A 860 -6.33 6.90 3.84
C GLY A 860 -7.87 6.90 3.82
N THR A 861 -8.48 8.04 4.13
CA THR A 861 -9.95 8.20 4.13
C THR A 861 -10.38 9.30 3.15
N ARG A 862 -11.68 9.45 2.86
CA ARG A 862 -12.12 10.38 1.81
C ARG A 862 -11.84 11.84 2.19
N THR A 863 -11.84 12.69 1.17
CA THR A 863 -11.80 14.15 1.31
C THR A 863 -10.51 14.60 2.02
N TRP A 864 -9.36 14.19 1.47
CA TRP A 864 -8.03 14.44 2.05
C TRP A 864 -7.90 13.85 3.46
N SER A 865 -8.28 12.57 3.60
CA SER A 865 -8.25 11.83 4.87
C SER A 865 -9.00 12.53 6.02
N GLN A 866 -10.22 13.02 5.75
CA GLN A 866 -11.09 13.69 6.73
C GLN A 866 -12.33 12.89 7.13
N ASP A 867 -12.90 12.09 6.22
CA ASP A 867 -14.15 11.35 6.44
C ASP A 867 -13.91 9.98 7.11
N VAL A 868 -13.11 9.98 8.18
CA VAL A 868 -12.77 8.77 8.95
C VAL A 868 -14.00 8.08 9.55
N ASP A 869 -15.09 8.81 9.76
CA ASP A 869 -16.34 8.26 10.26
C ASP A 869 -17.23 7.63 9.18
N GLU A 870 -16.99 7.89 7.89
CA GLU A 870 -17.53 7.09 6.78
C GLU A 870 -16.81 5.74 6.72
N ALA A 871 -15.47 5.76 6.72
CA ALA A 871 -14.65 4.54 6.74
C ALA A 871 -14.94 3.64 7.95
N ALA A 872 -15.23 4.21 9.11
CA ALA A 872 -15.57 3.49 10.34
C ALA A 872 -16.98 2.84 10.34
N GLN A 873 -17.85 3.16 9.36
CA GLN A 873 -19.16 2.53 9.19
C GLN A 873 -19.10 1.27 8.32
N ASP A 874 -18.19 1.20 7.34
CA ASP A 874 -17.92 0.00 6.55
C ASP A 874 -16.40 -0.20 6.34
N PRO A 875 -15.68 -0.67 7.39
CA PRO A 875 -14.23 -0.79 7.35
C PRO A 875 -13.73 -1.90 6.42
N VAL A 876 -12.53 -1.67 5.88
CA VAL A 876 -11.70 -2.69 5.20
C VAL A 876 -11.51 -3.90 6.13
N GLN A 877 -11.81 -5.09 5.62
CA GLN A 877 -11.71 -6.32 6.41
C GLN A 877 -10.26 -6.82 6.48
N GLY A 878 -9.68 -6.88 7.68
CA GLY A 878 -8.35 -7.43 7.92
C GLY A 878 -7.83 -7.16 9.33
N GLU A 879 -6.69 -7.77 9.67
CA GLU A 879 -6.04 -7.62 10.97
C GLU A 879 -5.01 -6.48 10.99
N ASN A 880 -4.87 -5.85 12.17
CA ASN A 880 -3.89 -4.80 12.47
C ASN A 880 -3.97 -3.59 11.51
N LEU A 881 -5.19 -3.08 11.31
CA LEU A 881 -5.52 -1.95 10.44
C LEU A 881 -6.01 -0.74 11.27
N ALA A 882 -5.49 0.45 10.96
CA ALA A 882 -5.98 1.73 11.45
C ALA A 882 -6.35 2.66 10.28
N TYR A 883 -7.09 3.72 10.55
CA TYR A 883 -7.49 4.72 9.56
C TYR A 883 -6.84 6.06 9.88
N THR A 884 -6.38 6.79 8.86
CA THR A 884 -5.78 8.12 9.09
C THR A 884 -6.84 9.23 9.13
N ILE A 885 -6.54 10.23 9.96
CA ILE A 885 -7.17 11.54 9.96
C ILE A 885 -6.11 12.63 9.73
N HIS A 886 -6.31 13.49 8.74
CA HIS A 886 -5.47 14.66 8.47
C HIS A 886 -6.19 15.93 8.92
N PHE A 887 -5.47 16.86 9.56
CA PHE A 887 -6.07 18.12 10.00
C PHE A 887 -5.07 19.27 10.08
N TYR A 888 -5.57 20.50 9.96
CA TYR A 888 -4.76 21.71 9.96
C TYR A 888 -5.43 22.72 10.90
N ALA A 889 -4.72 23.13 11.94
CA ALA A 889 -5.32 23.68 13.17
C ALA A 889 -6.14 24.97 12.97
N ASN A 890 -5.92 25.75 11.92
CA ASN A 890 -6.73 26.94 11.64
C ASN A 890 -7.94 26.69 10.73
N THR A 891 -7.98 25.56 10.02
CA THR A 891 -9.09 25.18 9.13
C THR A 891 -9.99 24.10 9.75
N HIS A 892 -9.41 23.13 10.45
CA HIS A 892 -10.06 21.89 10.87
C HIS A 892 -10.23 21.84 12.40
N MET A 893 -11.44 22.19 12.85
CA MET A 893 -11.79 22.42 14.26
C MET A 893 -12.72 21.32 14.80
N GLN A 894 -13.78 21.69 15.53
CA GLN A 894 -14.65 20.76 16.26
C GLN A 894 -15.34 19.71 15.37
N GLU A 895 -15.80 20.05 14.16
CA GLU A 895 -16.50 19.12 13.27
C GLU A 895 -15.64 17.88 12.97
N LEU A 896 -14.34 18.07 12.74
CA LEU A 896 -13.43 16.97 12.47
C LEU A 896 -13.13 16.14 13.72
N ARG A 897 -13.10 16.77 14.91
CA ARG A 897 -13.08 16.03 16.18
C ARG A 897 -14.36 15.20 16.36
N ASP A 898 -15.53 15.72 15.98
CA ASP A 898 -16.78 14.97 16.11
C ASP A 898 -16.78 13.72 15.20
N LYS A 899 -16.26 13.82 13.97
CA LYS A 899 -15.99 12.66 13.09
C LYS A 899 -15.03 11.66 13.74
N VAL A 900 -13.87 12.11 14.23
CA VAL A 900 -12.92 11.23 14.94
C VAL A 900 -13.56 10.56 16.16
N THR A 901 -14.32 11.30 16.97
CA THR A 901 -14.99 10.76 18.19
C THR A 901 -16.17 9.83 17.88
N LYS A 902 -16.62 9.78 16.62
CA LYS A 902 -17.52 8.75 16.09
C LYS A 902 -16.72 7.53 15.61
N ALA A 903 -15.65 7.72 14.83
CA ALA A 903 -14.83 6.64 14.28
C ALA A 903 -14.13 5.78 15.35
N VAL A 904 -13.56 6.40 16.39
CA VAL A 904 -12.91 5.68 17.51
C VAL A 904 -13.85 4.80 18.34
N GLN A 905 -15.14 4.71 18.00
CA GLN A 905 -16.07 3.78 18.63
C GLN A 905 -16.01 2.37 17.99
N SER A 906 -15.54 2.25 16.74
CA SER A 906 -15.46 0.99 16.00
C SER A 906 -14.08 0.66 15.44
N VAL A 907 -13.23 1.65 15.13
CA VAL A 907 -11.91 1.46 14.50
C VAL A 907 -10.79 2.19 15.22
N ALA A 908 -9.55 1.75 15.03
CA ALA A 908 -8.37 2.50 15.46
C ALA A 908 -8.10 3.67 14.50
N VAL A 909 -7.77 4.84 15.08
CA VAL A 909 -7.46 6.06 14.34
C VAL A 909 -6.02 6.50 14.63
N PHE A 910 -5.33 6.96 13.60
CA PHE A 910 -3.96 7.49 13.64
C PHE A 910 -3.97 8.87 12.96
N ALA A 911 -3.23 9.86 13.45
CA ALA A 911 -3.09 11.14 12.76
C ALA A 911 -1.71 11.20 12.08
N THR A 912 -1.60 10.61 10.89
CA THR A 912 -0.31 10.53 10.18
C THR A 912 0.18 11.89 9.69
N GLU A 913 -0.74 12.84 9.49
CA GLU A 913 -0.42 14.21 9.12
C GLU A 913 -1.25 15.22 9.90
N TRP A 914 -0.61 16.31 10.36
CA TRP A 914 -1.33 17.51 10.79
C TRP A 914 -0.49 18.79 10.74
N GLY A 915 -1.14 19.94 10.58
CA GLY A 915 -0.52 21.27 10.53
C GLY A 915 -0.95 22.21 11.67
N THR A 916 -0.09 23.18 11.99
CA THR A 916 -0.32 24.26 12.98
C THR A 916 -1.06 25.48 12.39
N CYS A 917 -1.22 25.52 11.06
CA CYS A 917 -1.67 26.65 10.26
C CYS A 917 -2.98 26.32 9.49
N ASP A 918 -3.23 26.96 8.35
CA ASP A 918 -4.32 26.64 7.43
C ASP A 918 -4.00 25.43 6.53
N ALA A 919 -5.03 24.85 5.90
CA ALA A 919 -4.95 23.59 5.16
C ALA A 919 -4.17 23.63 3.82
N ASP A 920 -3.71 24.81 3.38
CA ASP A 920 -2.78 24.98 2.27
C ASP A 920 -1.29 24.96 2.71
N GLY A 921 -1.02 24.74 4.01
CA GLY A 921 0.32 24.65 4.59
C GLY A 921 0.97 26.00 4.91
N ASP A 922 0.30 27.09 4.54
CA ASP A 922 0.72 28.47 4.83
C ASP A 922 -0.36 29.20 5.67
N GLY A 923 -0.33 30.53 5.75
CA GLY A 923 -1.41 31.31 6.35
C GLY A 923 -1.29 31.47 7.87
N THR A 924 -2.39 31.24 8.60
CA THR A 924 -2.53 31.71 9.99
C THR A 924 -2.23 30.59 11.00
N LEU A 925 -1.19 30.77 11.82
CA LEU A 925 -0.88 29.87 12.92
C LEU A 925 -1.93 29.90 14.03
N ASN A 926 -2.46 28.73 14.41
CA ASN A 926 -3.46 28.58 15.45
C ASN A 926 -3.02 27.59 16.55
N PHE A 927 -2.09 28.06 17.39
CA PHE A 927 -1.61 27.30 18.55
C PHE A 927 -2.62 27.13 19.67
N GLN A 928 -3.79 27.78 19.62
CA GLN A 928 -4.86 27.51 20.61
C GLN A 928 -5.65 26.27 20.20
N GLU A 929 -6.09 26.18 18.95
CA GLU A 929 -6.77 24.98 18.45
C GLU A 929 -5.81 23.77 18.48
N ALA A 930 -4.55 23.94 18.07
CA ALA A 930 -3.53 22.87 18.20
C ALA A 930 -3.36 22.38 19.65
N LYS A 931 -3.57 23.24 20.67
CA LYS A 931 -3.54 22.84 22.09
C LYS A 931 -4.81 22.14 22.59
N ILE A 932 -5.88 22.10 21.80
CA ILE A 932 -7.08 21.28 22.05
C ILE A 932 -6.84 19.85 21.50
N TRP A 933 -6.18 19.73 20.35
CA TRP A 933 -5.73 18.44 19.83
C TRP A 933 -4.62 17.81 20.70
N PHE A 934 -3.65 18.61 21.17
CA PHE A 934 -2.47 18.17 21.92
C PHE A 934 -2.30 18.90 23.26
N PRO A 935 -2.00 18.20 24.38
CA PRO A 935 -2.04 18.77 25.72
C PRO A 935 -1.14 20.01 25.91
N GLY A 936 -1.76 21.17 26.16
CA GLY A 936 -1.08 22.38 26.62
C GLY A 936 -1.10 22.53 28.14
N PHE A 937 0.07 22.65 28.77
CA PHE A 937 0.17 22.98 30.19
C PHE A 937 -0.28 24.44 30.40
N LEU A 938 -1.21 24.69 31.34
CA LEU A 938 -1.47 26.04 31.85
C LEU A 938 -1.75 26.01 33.35
N SER A 939 -1.08 26.90 34.08
CA SER A 939 -0.97 26.84 35.54
C SER A 939 -2.20 27.38 36.28
N CYS A 940 -3.01 26.49 36.86
CA CYS A 940 -3.71 26.62 38.15
C CYS A 940 -4.52 27.91 38.49
N TRP A 941 -4.77 28.82 37.55
CA TRP A 941 -5.52 30.05 37.74
C TRP A 941 -6.52 30.24 36.59
N LEU A 942 -7.72 30.73 36.93
CA LEU A 942 -8.86 30.95 36.03
C LEU A 942 -9.56 29.69 35.47
N ALA A 943 -9.48 28.55 36.18
CA ALA A 943 -10.35 27.40 35.93
C ALA A 943 -11.78 27.63 36.46
N PHE A 944 -12.53 28.50 35.78
CA PHE A 944 -13.96 28.74 36.01
C PHE A 944 -14.72 28.84 34.66
N ASP A 945 -14.51 27.83 33.81
CA ASP A 945 -15.47 27.29 32.82
C ASP A 945 -14.78 26.16 32.05
N GLY A 946 -15.54 25.16 31.57
CA GLY A 946 -15.11 24.26 30.49
C GLY A 946 -14.02 23.23 30.81
N PHE A 947 -14.44 21.96 30.85
CA PHE A 947 -13.62 20.76 30.88
C PHE A 947 -12.70 20.67 29.63
N TRP A 948 -11.44 21.13 29.70
CA TRP A 948 -10.51 21.10 28.57
C TRP A 948 -9.99 19.67 28.29
N LEU A 949 -10.67 18.98 27.38
CA LEU A 949 -10.34 17.63 26.91
C LEU A 949 -9.01 17.63 26.13
N ASN A 950 -8.12 16.70 26.47
CA ASN A 950 -6.80 16.52 25.84
C ASN A 950 -6.95 15.54 24.66
N PHE A 951 -7.59 15.97 23.56
CA PHE A 951 -8.28 15.09 22.61
C PHE A 951 -7.52 13.81 22.21
N PHE A 952 -6.33 13.90 21.62
CA PHE A 952 -5.56 12.71 21.23
C PHE A 952 -4.90 11.97 22.40
N LYS A 953 -4.68 12.61 23.54
CA LYS A 953 -4.15 11.95 24.74
C LYS A 953 -5.21 11.08 25.40
N GLU A 954 -6.46 11.52 25.40
CA GLU A 954 -7.61 10.81 25.99
C GLU A 954 -8.14 9.70 25.08
N LEU A 955 -8.07 9.90 23.76
CA LEU A 955 -8.37 8.86 22.76
C LEU A 955 -7.17 7.95 22.44
N ASN A 956 -5.98 8.22 23.01
CA ASN A 956 -4.71 7.52 22.74
C ASN A 956 -4.35 7.45 21.24
N ILE A 957 -4.66 8.52 20.49
CA ILE A 957 -4.32 8.64 19.06
C ILE A 957 -2.85 9.03 18.90
N SER A 958 -2.12 8.27 18.10
CA SER A 958 -0.74 8.55 17.71
C SER A 958 -0.68 9.63 16.61
N ASP A 959 0.35 10.48 16.62
CA ASP A 959 0.42 11.64 15.73
C ASP A 959 1.80 11.94 15.13
N ALA A 960 1.83 12.46 13.89
CA ALA A 960 2.99 13.07 13.25
C ALA A 960 2.63 14.37 12.53
N ASN A 961 3.43 15.44 12.73
CA ASN A 961 3.21 16.76 12.13
C ASN A 961 3.78 16.86 10.70
N TRP A 962 3.11 17.61 9.83
CA TRP A 962 3.33 17.74 8.37
C TRP A 962 4.78 17.84 7.87
N ALA A 963 5.61 18.77 8.40
CA ALA A 963 6.76 19.21 7.60
C ALA A 963 8.02 19.62 8.39
N VAL A 964 8.97 18.69 8.48
CA VAL A 964 10.41 19.00 8.56
C VAL A 964 10.84 19.51 7.18
N SER A 965 10.88 20.83 7.05
CA SER A 965 11.08 21.53 5.78
C SER A 965 11.51 22.97 6.04
N ASP A 966 12.34 23.49 5.14
CA ASP A 966 12.74 24.90 5.06
C ASP A 966 12.00 25.66 3.95
N LYS A 967 10.78 25.21 3.58
CA LYS A 967 9.86 25.96 2.71
C LYS A 967 9.39 27.20 3.48
N GLN A 968 9.32 28.34 2.80
CA GLN A 968 8.80 29.58 3.38
C GLN A 968 7.27 29.52 3.39
N GLU A 969 6.72 28.87 4.41
CA GLU A 969 5.28 28.70 4.68
C GLU A 969 5.06 28.65 6.21
N ALA A 970 3.86 28.97 6.68
CA ALA A 970 3.54 28.99 8.11
C ALA A 970 3.74 27.64 8.84
N CYS A 971 3.34 26.52 8.25
CA CYS A 971 3.41 25.22 8.94
C CYS A 971 4.83 24.62 9.03
N SER A 972 5.71 24.88 8.05
CA SER A 972 7.05 24.28 7.97
C SER A 972 7.88 24.54 9.24
N ALA A 973 8.59 23.53 9.71
CA ALA A 973 9.30 23.59 11.00
C ALA A 973 10.59 24.44 10.98
N LEU A 974 11.23 24.64 9.82
CA LEU A 974 12.57 25.22 9.71
C LEU A 974 12.56 26.50 8.87
N LEU A 975 13.49 27.41 9.14
CA LEU A 975 13.73 28.60 8.32
C LEU A 975 14.60 28.25 7.09
N PRO A 976 14.41 28.95 5.95
CA PRO A 976 15.16 28.73 4.71
C PRO A 976 16.68 28.61 4.91
N GLY A 977 17.27 27.53 4.38
CA GLY A 977 18.71 27.26 4.49
C GLY A 977 19.15 26.45 5.73
N ALA A 978 18.21 25.95 6.54
CA ALA A 978 18.52 25.06 7.65
C ALA A 978 19.23 23.76 7.21
N SER A 979 20.08 23.22 8.09
CA SER A 979 20.92 22.04 7.83
C SER A 979 20.12 20.77 7.48
N GLY A 980 20.48 20.10 6.38
CA GLY A 980 19.90 18.82 5.96
C GLY A 980 20.28 17.61 6.84
N GLU A 981 21.25 17.75 7.74
CA GLU A 981 21.71 16.68 8.65
C GLU A 981 21.27 16.92 10.10
N GLY A 982 20.21 17.71 10.31
CA GLY A 982 19.82 18.18 11.63
C GLY A 982 20.85 19.15 12.24
N GLY A 983 20.90 19.19 13.57
CA GLY A 983 21.78 20.10 14.32
C GLY A 983 21.22 21.51 14.52
N TRP A 984 19.93 21.72 14.19
CA TRP A 984 19.29 23.04 14.17
C TRP A 984 19.34 23.75 15.52
N LYS A 985 19.79 25.00 15.50
CA LYS A 985 19.69 25.93 16.63
C LYS A 985 18.26 26.45 16.73
N ASP A 986 17.90 26.92 17.91
CA ASP A 986 16.64 27.61 18.17
C ASP A 986 16.33 28.70 17.13
N CYS A 987 17.32 29.49 16.69
CA CYS A 987 17.13 30.56 15.70
C CYS A 987 17.03 30.08 14.23
N GLU A 988 17.11 28.77 13.97
CA GLU A 988 16.88 28.14 12.65
C GLU A 988 15.45 27.57 12.53
N LEU A 989 14.63 27.70 13.58
CA LEU A 989 13.25 27.20 13.63
C LEU A 989 12.25 28.30 13.28
N THR A 990 11.11 27.90 12.69
CA THR A 990 9.94 28.79 12.60
C THR A 990 9.20 28.86 13.94
N GLU A 991 8.20 29.73 14.05
CA GLU A 991 7.27 29.72 15.19
C GLU A 991 6.53 28.37 15.32
N SER A 992 6.19 27.73 14.19
CA SER A 992 5.68 26.35 14.16
C SER A 992 6.70 25.36 14.72
N GLY A 993 7.97 25.41 14.26
CA GLY A 993 9.05 24.56 14.74
C GLY A 993 9.32 24.71 16.25
N HIS A 994 9.27 25.93 16.77
CA HIS A 994 9.36 26.20 18.21
C HIS A 994 8.22 25.57 19.01
N PHE A 995 6.98 25.72 18.54
CA PHE A 995 5.82 25.07 19.16
C PHE A 995 5.97 23.55 19.16
N LEU A 996 6.32 22.96 18.01
CA LEU A 996 6.41 21.52 17.82
C LEU A 996 7.51 20.89 18.67
N ARG A 997 8.72 21.45 18.66
CA ARG A 997 9.85 20.97 19.48
C ARG A 997 9.53 20.98 20.97
N ALA A 998 8.92 22.06 21.46
CA ALA A 998 8.47 22.14 22.86
C ALA A 998 7.36 21.11 23.16
N MET A 999 6.35 21.02 22.29
CA MET A 999 5.20 20.11 22.42
C MET A 999 5.58 18.61 22.31
N LEU A 1000 6.69 18.27 21.65
CA LEU A 1000 7.23 16.90 21.59
C LEU A 1000 8.04 16.55 22.85
N ARG A 1001 8.85 17.49 23.35
CA ARG A 1001 9.62 17.33 24.60
C ARG A 1001 8.76 17.39 25.88
N GLY A 1002 7.57 18.00 25.82
CA GLY A 1002 6.77 18.33 27.00
C GLY A 1002 7.21 19.62 27.69
N GLU A 1003 7.86 20.53 26.96
CA GLU A 1003 8.28 21.86 27.42
C GLU A 1003 7.19 22.92 27.11
N GLU A 1004 7.21 24.05 27.82
CA GLU A 1004 6.39 25.21 27.45
C GLU A 1004 7.05 25.97 26.27
N MET A 1005 6.22 26.50 25.36
CA MET A 1005 6.69 27.28 24.21
C MET A 1005 7.37 28.59 24.69
N PRO A 1006 8.53 28.98 24.13
CA PRO A 1006 9.23 30.19 24.55
C PRO A 1006 8.37 31.46 24.42
N THR A 1007 8.23 32.20 25.53
CA THR A 1007 7.41 33.45 25.58
C THR A 1007 8.02 34.61 24.79
N ASN A 1008 9.31 34.52 24.48
CA ASN A 1008 9.97 35.34 23.48
C ASN A 1008 10.68 34.35 22.54
N LEU A 1009 10.26 34.29 21.28
CA LEU A 1009 11.01 33.57 20.26
C LEU A 1009 12.37 34.26 20.09
N PRO A 1010 13.47 33.52 19.90
CA PRO A 1010 14.73 34.13 19.51
C PRO A 1010 14.54 34.88 18.18
N THR A 1011 15.31 35.95 17.99
CA THR A 1011 15.47 36.53 16.65
C THR A 1011 15.91 35.40 15.71
N PRO A 1012 15.35 35.30 14.48
CA PRO A 1012 15.90 34.41 13.45
C PRO A 1012 17.41 34.56 13.41
N CYS A 1013 18.14 33.48 13.15
CA CYS A 1013 19.59 33.54 13.12
C CYS A 1013 19.98 34.69 12.17
N PRO A 1014 21.05 35.45 12.45
CA PRO A 1014 21.65 36.27 11.42
C PRO A 1014 21.78 35.37 10.20
N ALA A 1015 21.16 35.76 9.09
CA ALA A 1015 21.28 34.98 7.87
C ALA A 1015 22.77 34.79 7.58
N LEU A 1016 23.11 33.79 6.76
CA LEU A 1016 24.37 33.88 6.02
C LEU A 1016 24.21 35.03 5.03
N THR A 1017 24.35 36.24 5.56
CA THR A 1017 24.23 37.49 4.82
C THR A 1017 25.34 37.45 3.79
N THR A 1018 24.98 37.70 2.53
CA THR A 1018 25.95 38.02 1.49
C THR A 1018 26.99 38.99 2.07
N PRO A 1019 28.30 38.67 2.01
CA PRO A 1019 29.33 39.61 2.44
C PRO A 1019 29.11 40.95 1.73
N PRO A 1020 29.27 42.09 2.43
CA PRO A 1020 29.03 43.39 1.81
C PRO A 1020 29.89 43.55 0.54
N PRO A 1021 29.39 44.19 -0.53
CA PRO A 1021 30.03 44.18 -1.84
C PRO A 1021 31.53 44.53 -1.78
N GLY A 1022 32.38 43.56 -2.16
CA GLY A 1022 33.83 43.63 -2.04
C GLY A 1022 34.48 42.70 -0.99
N GLN A 1023 33.78 41.68 -0.48
CA GLN A 1023 34.35 40.68 0.45
C GLN A 1023 34.19 39.20 0.02
N CYS A 1024 33.73 38.94 -1.19
CA CYS A 1024 33.70 37.58 -1.75
C CYS A 1024 35.02 37.27 -2.47
N SER A 1025 35.38 35.99 -2.60
CA SER A 1025 36.64 35.55 -3.22
C SER A 1025 36.56 35.54 -4.75
N ASP A 1026 37.66 35.84 -5.43
CA ASP A 1026 37.80 35.59 -6.87
C ASP A 1026 38.04 34.09 -7.14
N SER A 1027 37.89 33.63 -8.39
CA SER A 1027 38.10 32.21 -8.73
C SER A 1027 39.54 31.70 -8.61
N THR A 1028 40.51 32.59 -8.35
CA THR A 1028 41.90 32.26 -7.99
C THR A 1028 42.14 32.10 -6.49
N ASP A 1029 41.22 32.55 -5.65
CA ASP A 1029 41.44 32.70 -4.20
C ASP A 1029 40.80 31.55 -3.42
N ASP A 1030 41.26 31.35 -2.17
CA ASP A 1030 40.53 30.46 -1.26
C ASP A 1030 39.21 31.13 -0.85
N CYS A 1031 38.12 30.38 -0.94
CA CYS A 1031 36.79 30.80 -0.51
C CYS A 1031 36.33 30.10 0.78
N SER A 1032 37.20 29.32 1.43
CA SER A 1032 36.91 28.59 2.66
C SER A 1032 36.50 29.49 3.83
N GLU A 1033 37.13 30.68 3.95
CA GLU A 1033 36.79 31.69 4.96
C GLU A 1033 35.64 32.62 4.53
N THR A 1034 35.56 33.00 3.24
CA THR A 1034 34.58 33.98 2.74
C THR A 1034 33.22 33.37 2.42
N MET A 1035 33.17 32.08 2.10
CA MET A 1035 31.99 31.32 1.69
C MET A 1035 31.16 31.98 0.56
N CYS A 1036 31.81 32.81 -0.26
CA CYS A 1036 31.18 33.62 -1.31
C CYS A 1036 32.14 33.85 -2.49
N CYS A 1037 31.58 34.06 -3.68
CA CYS A 1037 32.31 34.17 -4.94
C CYS A 1037 31.94 35.45 -5.71
N ASN A 1038 32.93 36.18 -6.24
CA ASN A 1038 32.69 37.35 -7.09
C ASN A 1038 32.19 36.99 -8.50
N GLU A 1039 32.52 35.79 -8.99
CA GLU A 1039 32.18 35.35 -10.34
C GLU A 1039 30.68 34.94 -10.44
N LEU A 1040 29.96 35.53 -11.40
CA LEU A 1040 28.52 35.32 -11.59
C LEU A 1040 28.21 33.85 -11.90
N GLY A 1041 27.35 33.25 -11.06
CA GLY A 1041 27.00 31.83 -11.16
C GLY A 1041 28.05 30.86 -10.59
N ALA A 1042 29.14 31.36 -9.99
CA ALA A 1042 30.06 30.52 -9.23
C ALA A 1042 29.55 30.28 -7.80
N LYS A 1043 29.96 29.14 -7.23
CA LYS A 1043 29.72 28.74 -5.85
C LYS A 1043 31.05 28.28 -5.23
N CYS A 1044 31.22 28.47 -3.93
CA CYS A 1044 32.43 28.01 -3.24
C CYS A 1044 32.38 26.49 -3.05
N PHE A 1045 33.34 25.77 -3.65
CA PHE A 1045 33.47 24.32 -3.57
C PHE A 1045 34.75 23.90 -2.84
N GLN A 1046 34.60 23.06 -1.81
CA GLN A 1046 35.71 22.55 -1.02
C GLN A 1046 36.55 21.55 -1.81
N LYS A 1047 37.85 21.82 -1.91
CA LYS A 1047 38.84 20.86 -2.42
C LYS A 1047 39.15 19.84 -1.33
N ASN A 1048 39.68 20.29 -0.20
CA ASN A 1048 40.01 19.46 0.96
C ASN A 1048 39.85 20.27 2.27
N GLU A 1049 40.32 19.76 3.41
CA GLU A 1049 40.20 20.45 4.71
C GLU A 1049 41.00 21.77 4.82
N TYR A 1050 41.89 22.08 3.87
CA TYR A 1050 42.76 23.25 3.85
C TYR A 1050 42.49 24.22 2.67
N TRP A 1051 41.55 23.93 1.77
CA TRP A 1051 41.31 24.77 0.58
C TRP A 1051 39.91 24.58 -0.02
N ALA A 1052 39.31 25.67 -0.51
CA ALA A 1052 38.15 25.71 -1.39
C ALA A 1052 38.38 26.72 -2.53
N SER A 1053 37.67 26.61 -3.65
CA SER A 1053 37.67 27.69 -4.66
C SER A 1053 36.30 27.90 -5.27
N CYS A 1054 36.10 29.10 -5.80
CA CYS A 1054 34.93 29.48 -6.55
C CYS A 1054 34.95 28.83 -7.94
N LYS A 1055 33.95 28.00 -8.22
CA LYS A 1055 33.71 27.38 -9.53
C LYS A 1055 32.22 27.39 -9.86
N THR A 1056 31.88 27.40 -11.15
CA THR A 1056 30.49 27.24 -11.62
C THR A 1056 30.00 25.78 -11.52
N SER A 1057 30.92 24.81 -11.55
CA SER A 1057 30.66 23.39 -11.27
C SER A 1057 31.90 22.71 -10.68
N CYS A 1058 31.73 21.53 -10.07
CA CYS A 1058 32.82 20.78 -9.45
C CYS A 1058 32.52 19.27 -9.53
N THR A 1059 33.50 18.47 -9.96
CA THR A 1059 33.41 17.00 -10.03
C THR A 1059 34.34 16.36 -9.00
N PRO A 1060 33.87 15.49 -8.09
CA PRO A 1060 34.72 14.84 -7.10
C PRO A 1060 35.84 14.01 -7.74
N GLY A 1061 37.08 14.15 -7.24
CA GLY A 1061 38.27 13.53 -7.82
C GLY A 1061 39.42 14.50 -8.02
N ILE A 1062 40.51 14.07 -8.66
CA ILE A 1062 41.62 14.96 -9.02
C ILE A 1062 41.20 15.76 -10.26
N ASP A 1063 41.22 17.09 -10.17
CA ASP A 1063 40.92 17.97 -11.31
C ASP A 1063 42.15 18.04 -12.23
N PRO A 1064 42.07 17.66 -13.52
CA PRO A 1064 43.20 17.72 -14.44
C PRO A 1064 43.73 19.12 -14.73
N ALA A 1065 43.01 20.18 -14.33
CA ALA A 1065 43.45 21.57 -14.44
C ALA A 1065 44.31 22.05 -13.24
N ASP A 1066 44.38 21.28 -12.15
CA ASP A 1066 45.25 21.60 -11.01
C ASP A 1066 46.74 21.50 -11.40
N PRO A 1067 47.61 22.43 -10.93
CA PRO A 1067 49.06 22.28 -11.06
C PRO A 1067 49.57 20.96 -10.46
N PRO A 1068 50.60 20.30 -11.03
CA PRO A 1068 51.06 18.99 -10.57
C PRO A 1068 51.43 18.92 -9.08
N GLU A 1069 51.97 20.00 -8.51
CA GLU A 1069 52.27 20.15 -7.08
C GLU A 1069 51.02 20.28 -6.17
N HIS A 1070 49.84 20.47 -6.75
CA HIS A 1070 48.57 20.77 -6.06
C HIS A 1070 47.41 19.86 -6.49
N ALA A 1071 47.66 18.82 -7.30
CA ALA A 1071 46.68 17.88 -7.84
C ALA A 1071 46.14 16.87 -6.79
N THR A 1072 45.60 17.36 -5.67
CA THR A 1072 44.91 16.55 -4.65
C THR A 1072 43.42 16.38 -4.99
N PRO A 1073 42.77 15.27 -4.61
CA PRO A 1073 41.33 15.10 -4.83
C PRO A 1073 40.48 16.24 -4.24
N TRP A 1074 39.46 16.65 -5.00
CA TRP A 1074 38.38 17.53 -4.57
C TRP A 1074 37.25 16.73 -3.93
N THR A 1075 36.76 17.18 -2.78
CA THR A 1075 35.48 16.70 -2.22
C THR A 1075 34.27 17.21 -3.00
N CYS A 1076 34.40 18.41 -3.60
CA CYS A 1076 33.30 19.17 -4.20
C CYS A 1076 32.09 19.38 -3.27
N LYS A 1077 32.29 19.32 -1.95
CA LYS A 1077 31.31 19.80 -0.98
C LYS A 1077 31.13 21.31 -1.19
N ALA A 1078 29.94 21.74 -1.58
CA ALA A 1078 29.65 23.16 -1.71
C ALA A 1078 29.50 23.78 -0.31
N ILE A 1079 30.31 24.79 0.00
CA ILE A 1079 30.36 25.42 1.33
C ILE A 1079 29.99 26.91 1.31
N GLY A 1080 29.72 27.49 0.14
CA GLY A 1080 29.29 28.88 -0.01
C GLY A 1080 27.98 29.07 -0.78
N MET A 1081 27.53 30.31 -0.91
CA MET A 1081 26.27 30.66 -1.57
C MET A 1081 26.43 30.96 -3.07
N TRP A 1082 25.31 31.03 -3.79
CA TRP A 1082 25.23 31.57 -5.16
C TRP A 1082 25.16 33.10 -5.11
N VAL A 1083 25.77 33.77 -6.10
CA VAL A 1083 25.61 35.21 -6.34
C VAL A 1083 24.76 35.45 -7.60
N ALA A 1084 23.75 36.33 -7.46
CA ALA A 1084 22.82 36.73 -8.50
C ALA A 1084 22.83 38.27 -8.67
N ASP A 1085 22.28 38.74 -9.80
CA ASP A 1085 22.30 40.16 -10.19
C ASP A 1085 21.59 41.09 -9.19
N MET A 1086 22.17 42.27 -8.96
CA MET A 1086 21.72 43.29 -7.98
C MET A 1086 21.65 44.70 -8.60
N SER A 1087 21.50 44.85 -9.92
CA SER A 1087 21.54 46.17 -10.58
C SER A 1087 20.41 47.13 -10.20
N ASP A 1088 19.22 46.62 -9.87
CA ASP A 1088 17.97 47.41 -9.77
C ASP A 1088 17.49 47.57 -8.31
N GLY A 1089 17.14 48.80 -7.93
CA GLY A 1089 16.93 49.24 -6.54
C GLY A 1089 15.68 48.70 -5.81
N PRO A 1090 15.55 48.99 -4.50
CA PRO A 1090 14.47 48.48 -3.67
C PRO A 1090 13.09 48.98 -4.10
N GLY A 1091 12.07 48.11 -4.01
CA GLY A 1091 10.70 48.40 -4.43
C GLY A 1091 10.41 48.20 -5.93
N HIS A 1092 11.39 47.76 -6.72
CA HIS A 1092 11.21 47.34 -8.11
C HIS A 1092 10.92 45.83 -8.22
N CYS A 1093 10.11 45.44 -9.21
CA CYS A 1093 9.74 44.06 -9.50
C CYS A 1093 9.86 43.78 -11.01
N GLN A 1094 10.52 42.68 -11.38
CA GLN A 1094 10.67 42.25 -12.77
C GLN A 1094 10.39 40.76 -12.96
N ILE A 1095 10.05 40.37 -14.19
CA ILE A 1095 9.84 38.97 -14.59
C ILE A 1095 11.13 38.46 -15.25
N VAL A 1096 11.70 37.38 -14.72
CA VAL A 1096 12.90 36.72 -15.26
C VAL A 1096 12.54 35.29 -15.66
N GLY A 1097 12.40 35.04 -16.96
CA GLY A 1097 11.84 33.79 -17.48
C GLY A 1097 10.40 33.61 -16.99
N ASN A 1098 10.15 32.53 -16.25
CA ASN A 1098 8.83 32.19 -15.70
C ASN A 1098 8.65 32.63 -14.23
N TYR A 1099 9.60 33.36 -13.65
CA TYR A 1099 9.61 33.70 -12.22
C TYR A 1099 9.51 35.21 -11.97
N PHE A 1100 8.82 35.58 -10.90
CA PHE A 1100 8.79 36.95 -10.37
C PHE A 1100 10.00 37.19 -9.46
N HIS A 1101 10.75 38.26 -9.71
CA HIS A 1101 11.85 38.73 -8.86
C HIS A 1101 11.46 40.05 -8.20
N PHE A 1102 11.43 40.05 -6.85
CA PHE A 1102 11.12 41.20 -6.00
C PHE A 1102 12.35 41.59 -5.18
N ASN A 1103 12.72 42.87 -5.15
CA ASN A 1103 13.81 43.37 -4.30
C ASN A 1103 13.28 43.71 -2.89
N PRO A 1104 13.64 42.93 -1.84
CA PRO A 1104 12.99 42.98 -0.52
C PRO A 1104 13.39 44.18 0.35
N GLY A 1105 14.17 45.15 -0.17
CA GLY A 1105 14.55 46.36 0.57
C GLY A 1105 13.40 47.36 0.82
N ALA A 1106 12.18 47.06 0.34
CA ALA A 1106 10.93 47.76 0.67
C ALA A 1106 9.82 46.73 0.89
N GLY A 1107 8.72 47.11 1.54
CA GLY A 1107 7.62 46.18 1.81
C GLY A 1107 6.78 45.89 0.55
N TRP A 1108 6.06 44.76 0.54
CA TRP A 1108 5.11 44.40 -0.53
C TRP A 1108 4.07 45.48 -0.85
N LYS A 1109 3.82 46.42 0.08
CA LYS A 1109 2.88 47.54 -0.09
C LYS A 1109 3.45 48.72 -0.86
N ASP A 1110 4.75 48.71 -1.17
CA ASP A 1110 5.49 49.84 -1.74
C ASP A 1110 5.90 49.61 -3.22
N ILE A 1111 5.33 48.60 -3.90
CA ILE A 1111 5.58 48.33 -5.33
C ILE A 1111 5.03 49.49 -6.17
N GLN A 1112 5.91 50.29 -6.76
CA GLN A 1112 5.52 51.49 -7.54
C GLN A 1112 5.34 51.19 -9.03
N SER A 1113 6.00 50.16 -9.55
CA SER A 1113 5.97 49.77 -10.97
C SER A 1113 6.41 48.32 -11.17
N VAL A 1114 5.87 47.69 -12.21
CA VAL A 1114 6.28 46.37 -12.73
C VAL A 1114 6.72 46.57 -14.17
N ASP A 1115 7.94 46.17 -14.52
CA ASP A 1115 8.44 46.27 -15.90
C ASP A 1115 8.18 44.95 -16.65
N ILE A 1116 7.44 45.07 -17.76
CA ILE A 1116 7.08 43.97 -18.68
C ILE A 1116 7.74 44.12 -20.06
N SER A 1117 8.67 45.06 -20.23
CA SER A 1117 9.24 45.42 -21.53
C SER A 1117 10.13 44.34 -22.18
N LYS A 1118 10.51 43.29 -21.44
CA LYS A 1118 11.50 42.28 -21.85
C LYS A 1118 10.94 40.88 -22.12
N THR A 1119 9.66 40.60 -21.87
CA THR A 1119 9.08 39.23 -21.99
C THR A 1119 8.74 38.83 -23.43
N PRO A 1120 9.28 37.73 -23.98
CA PRO A 1120 8.88 37.19 -25.29
C PRO A 1120 7.58 36.37 -25.18
N GLN A 1121 6.48 36.90 -25.71
CA GLN A 1121 5.25 36.20 -26.13
C GLN A 1121 4.70 35.05 -25.23
N SER A 1122 3.88 35.37 -24.22
CA SER A 1122 2.88 34.42 -23.71
C SER A 1122 1.65 35.08 -23.07
N ASN A 1123 0.46 34.62 -23.50
CA ASN A 1123 -0.90 34.72 -22.92
C ASN A 1123 -1.23 35.86 -21.89
N PRO A 1124 -2.12 36.81 -22.22
CA PRO A 1124 -2.47 37.94 -21.34
C PRO A 1124 -3.22 37.58 -20.04
N MET A 1125 -3.72 36.35 -19.85
CA MET A 1125 -4.39 35.97 -18.60
C MET A 1125 -3.50 36.10 -17.35
N TRP A 1126 -2.20 35.82 -17.47
CA TRP A 1126 -1.26 35.85 -16.34
C TRP A 1126 -1.08 37.26 -15.74
N VAL A 1127 -1.13 38.29 -16.58
CA VAL A 1127 -0.93 39.69 -16.16
C VAL A 1127 -2.07 40.18 -15.28
N VAL A 1128 -3.30 39.69 -15.48
CA VAL A 1128 -4.49 40.11 -14.70
C VAL A 1128 -4.48 39.51 -13.29
N THR A 1129 -3.91 38.32 -13.11
CA THR A 1129 -3.78 37.67 -11.80
C THR A 1129 -2.72 38.36 -10.93
N ALA A 1130 -1.58 38.73 -11.52
CA ALA A 1130 -0.45 39.36 -10.83
C ALA A 1130 -0.69 40.82 -10.35
N VAL A 1131 -1.87 41.39 -10.61
CA VAL A 1131 -2.28 42.74 -10.17
C VAL A 1131 -3.45 42.66 -9.15
N LYS A 1132 -3.75 41.46 -8.64
CA LYS A 1132 -4.85 41.19 -7.68
C LYS A 1132 -4.43 40.49 -6.39
N ALA A 1133 -3.19 40.01 -6.31
CA ALA A 1133 -2.53 39.62 -5.07
C ALA A 1133 -1.66 40.81 -4.58
#